data_AF-A0AAN7YT57-F1
#
_entry.id   AF-A0AAN7YT57-F1
#
_cell.length_a   1.000
_cell.length_b   1.000
_cell.length_c   1.000
_cell.angle_alpha   90.00
_cell.angle_beta   90.00
_cell.angle_gamma   90.00
#
_symmetry.space_group_name_H-M   'P 1'
#
loop_
_entity.id
_entity.type
_entity.pdbx_description
1 polymer ?
#
loop_
_entity_poly.entity_id
_entity_poly.type
_entity_poly.pdbx_seq_one_letter_code
_entity_poly.pdbx_strand_id
1 'polypeptide(L)'
;MKKGLNLYFNKNLITIFIVFIILFFISRYFYNSDDGYYSNLINEDVNDYRFKKYDNNDIRPDKIIEHTKRLIEIGNSKIIYEESRSIAREYIRDYLVEEGGFPKDNIIWNHFEWNERKAEGKNITTTTWTGINIIIWINTTAATSSIMENEPIRIVSSHYDTKFWGSPDKTSGAHDCLSGTALVIEEAVALFKRQESLSKMSGIPNDTPYMFILFDQENPGALGSRSFVSNNKISKMASQSQIAYFLNIDAIGNDNAMIQTFPYEHKHQTFFTPRWLVNSMVQSAYSVNPVDGIAVGSSNIGVSVVYQAHRYHLHSISYLGDEGPFTWAGVDSILLTDNDYFYGENSHSSNDIEKPFISGELSDQPNHLDPDHLKETADIVYRFLLATSIPSSIPRKDYINFSSSPTINLLLSSLEKILNLFFAGNGQYLFIGPICLGYFQLILVSLFLLLFIYFTTFKNYRELVLQYEKCKYQSRKRIYRLKKHNIQNENDESTSEREDKHHSSELLSSSSSSSSSSSSNDNGQSSPSTSSSITGSGSSITTSPSLANNTPTFKSFFVSIRGHRILFLHLLTMAIVSLIDTVYAFEIIILGFLALATFHCHRFNINLLTGFMSSAFCTNFIYKDITQVMKFGRKGNGSQELVLNILLSIYIIHSILIVIYGYDYGKKKEELNKFDSGNKDN
;
A
#
# COMPACT_ATOMS: atom_id res chain seq x y z
N MET A 1 -19.29 1.38 46.88
CA MET A 1 -17.84 1.68 47.05
C MET A 1 -17.01 0.44 46.76
N LYS A 2 -16.00 0.59 45.89
CA LYS A 2 -14.87 -0.32 45.58
C LYS A 2 -15.20 -1.80 45.26
N LYS A 3 -15.75 -2.05 44.06
CA LYS A 3 -15.28 -3.20 43.26
C LYS A 3 -14.24 -2.64 42.30
N GLY A 4 -12.98 -2.75 42.71
CA GLY A 4 -11.84 -2.39 41.88
C GLY A 4 -11.91 -3.15 40.56
N LEU A 5 -11.55 -2.43 39.50
CA LEU A 5 -11.29 -2.95 38.17
C LEU A 5 -10.14 -3.97 38.27
N ASN A 6 -10.41 -5.18 38.74
CA ASN A 6 -9.45 -6.28 38.69
C ASN A 6 -9.36 -6.73 37.23
N LEU A 7 -8.62 -5.97 36.43
CA LEU A 7 -7.93 -6.49 35.25
C LEU A 7 -7.00 -7.60 35.78
N TYR A 8 -7.50 -8.84 35.81
CA TYR A 8 -6.63 -10.00 35.81
C TYR A 8 -5.85 -9.93 34.49
N PHE A 9 -4.74 -9.21 34.48
CA PHE A 9 -3.81 -9.26 33.37
C PHE A 9 -3.33 -10.71 33.27
N ASN A 10 -3.78 -11.39 32.22
CA ASN A 10 -3.37 -12.74 31.92
C ASN A 10 -1.84 -12.74 31.79
N LYS A 11 -1.13 -13.53 32.61
CA LYS A 11 0.35 -13.61 32.56
C LYS A 11 0.83 -13.84 31.13
N ASN A 12 0.10 -14.62 30.33
CA ASN A 12 0.40 -14.87 28.93
C ASN A 12 0.25 -13.60 28.06
N LEU A 13 -0.72 -12.73 28.34
CA LEU A 13 -0.89 -11.44 27.65
C LEU A 13 0.28 -10.50 27.98
N ILE A 14 0.71 -10.45 29.24
CA ILE A 14 1.89 -9.65 29.65
C ILE A 14 3.15 -10.19 28.97
N THR A 15 3.37 -11.50 28.96
CA THR A 15 4.53 -12.12 28.30
C THR A 15 4.52 -11.82 26.80
N ILE A 16 3.38 -11.96 26.12
CA ILE A 16 3.23 -11.62 24.70
C ILE A 16 3.49 -10.13 24.48
N PHE A 17 2.95 -9.25 25.33
CA PHE A 17 3.18 -7.80 25.25
C PHE A 17 4.66 -7.45 25.37
N ILE A 18 5.37 -8.06 26.33
CA ILE A 18 6.82 -7.88 26.51
C ILE A 18 7.59 -8.40 25.30
N VAL A 19 7.25 -9.59 24.79
CA VAL A 19 7.91 -10.16 23.59
C VAL A 19 7.67 -9.28 22.36
N PHE A 20 6.46 -8.78 22.15
CA PHE A 20 6.14 -7.86 21.06
C PHE A 20 6.90 -6.54 21.17
N ILE A 21 6.99 -5.97 22.38
CA ILE A 21 7.80 -4.77 22.62
C ILE A 21 9.27 -5.04 22.29
N ILE A 22 9.82 -6.15 22.78
CA ILE A 22 11.22 -6.52 22.49
C ILE A 22 11.42 -6.72 20.99
N LEU A 23 10.55 -7.47 20.30
CA LEU A 23 10.63 -7.67 18.85
C LEU A 23 10.46 -6.37 18.06
N PHE A 24 9.58 -5.47 18.52
CA PHE A 24 9.39 -4.15 17.93
C PHE A 24 10.65 -3.31 18.07
N PHE A 25 11.27 -3.26 19.26
CA PHE A 25 12.52 -2.53 19.48
C PHE A 25 13.72 -3.17 18.79
N ILE A 26 13.78 -4.50 18.69
CA ILE A 26 14.81 -5.20 17.90
C ILE A 26 14.63 -4.89 16.42
N SER A 27 13.41 -5.03 15.89
CA SER A 27 13.08 -4.66 14.52
C SER A 27 13.40 -3.19 14.25
N ARG A 28 13.08 -2.28 15.19
CA ARG A 28 13.43 -0.86 15.12
C ARG A 28 14.93 -0.61 15.20
N TYR A 29 15.68 -1.38 15.99
CA TYR A 29 17.13 -1.26 16.10
C TYR A 29 17.82 -1.66 14.79
N PHE A 30 17.44 -2.79 14.19
CA PHE A 30 17.96 -3.19 12.88
C PHE A 30 17.49 -2.25 11.75
N TYR A 31 16.24 -1.79 11.81
CA TYR A 31 15.71 -0.76 10.91
C TYR A 31 16.50 0.55 11.00
N ASN A 32 16.85 0.96 12.22
CA ASN A 32 17.66 2.14 12.46
C ASN A 32 19.17 1.90 12.32
N SER A 33 19.69 0.67 12.20
CA SER A 33 21.12 0.47 11.94
C SER A 33 21.45 0.64 10.47
N ASP A 34 20.51 0.29 9.58
CA ASP A 34 20.59 0.58 8.16
C ASP A 34 20.32 2.07 7.86
N ASP A 35 19.39 2.73 8.56
CA ASP A 35 19.10 4.18 8.39
C ASP A 35 19.97 5.12 9.26
N GLY A 36 20.47 4.65 10.41
CA GLY A 36 21.15 5.46 11.43
C GLY A 36 22.61 5.79 11.13
N TYR A 37 23.19 5.10 10.14
CA TYR A 37 24.41 5.59 9.49
C TYR A 37 24.14 6.88 8.69
N TYR A 38 22.92 7.06 8.17
CA TYR A 38 22.55 8.21 7.34
C TYR A 38 22.05 9.41 8.16
N SER A 39 21.36 9.22 9.29
CA SER A 39 20.92 10.34 10.13
C SER A 39 22.05 10.99 10.94
N ASN A 40 23.11 10.24 11.27
CA ASN A 40 24.26 10.78 12.00
C ASN A 40 25.26 11.49 11.08
N LEU A 41 25.27 11.20 9.77
CA LEU A 41 26.10 11.93 8.80
C LEU A 41 25.57 13.36 8.53
N ILE A 42 24.29 13.63 8.78
CA ILE A 42 23.70 14.97 8.65
C ILE A 42 23.87 15.77 9.97
N ASN A 43 24.03 15.09 11.11
CA ASN A 43 24.24 15.70 12.42
C ASN A 43 25.72 15.85 12.82
N GLU A 44 26.68 15.38 12.02
CA GLU A 44 28.08 15.74 12.25
C GLU A 44 28.33 17.17 11.77
N ASP A 45 28.26 18.06 12.75
CA ASP A 45 28.74 19.45 12.91
C ASP A 45 30.11 19.82 12.27
N VAL A 46 30.66 19.05 11.33
CA VAL A 46 32.02 19.22 10.82
C VAL A 46 32.09 20.12 9.57
N ASN A 47 30.96 20.43 8.91
CA ASN A 47 30.92 21.32 7.73
C ASN A 47 30.12 22.63 7.91
N ASP A 48 29.41 22.82 9.02
CA ASP A 48 28.40 23.88 9.14
C ASP A 48 28.99 25.32 9.20
N TYR A 49 30.23 25.50 9.68
CA TYR A 49 30.82 26.85 9.81
C TYR A 49 31.64 27.35 8.61
N ARG A 50 32.17 26.45 7.74
CA ARG A 50 32.89 26.85 6.52
C ARG A 50 31.99 26.94 5.29
N PHE A 51 30.89 26.19 5.24
CA PHE A 51 30.01 26.13 4.07
C PHE A 51 28.83 27.13 4.12
N LYS A 52 28.32 27.52 5.31
CA LYS A 52 27.22 28.51 5.44
C LYS A 52 27.50 29.88 4.80
N LYS A 53 28.77 30.24 4.55
CA LYS A 53 29.13 31.50 3.89
C LYS A 53 28.91 31.50 2.37
N TYR A 54 28.75 30.33 1.75
CA TYR A 54 28.56 30.16 0.30
C TYR A 54 27.31 29.34 -0.05
N ASP A 55 26.53 28.96 0.95
CA ASP A 55 25.31 28.17 0.80
C ASP A 55 24.06 29.05 0.59
N ASN A 56 24.23 30.17 -0.12
CA ASN A 56 23.09 30.90 -0.68
C ASN A 56 22.68 30.13 -1.93
N ASN A 57 21.58 29.37 -1.87
CA ASN A 57 20.94 28.87 -3.07
C ASN A 57 20.42 30.06 -3.88
N ASP A 58 21.22 30.49 -4.87
CA ASP A 58 20.92 31.63 -5.74
C ASP A 58 19.95 31.26 -6.88
N ILE A 59 19.32 30.07 -6.81
CA ILE A 59 18.26 29.72 -7.75
C ILE A 59 17.09 30.68 -7.51
N ARG A 60 16.81 31.46 -8.55
CA ARG A 60 15.86 32.55 -8.57
C ARG A 60 14.58 32.12 -9.27
N PRO A 61 13.41 32.13 -8.62
CA PRO A 61 12.18 31.67 -9.25
C PRO A 61 11.77 32.54 -10.44
N ASP A 62 12.16 33.82 -10.47
CA ASP A 62 11.98 34.71 -11.62
C ASP A 62 12.74 34.22 -12.86
N LYS A 63 13.93 33.61 -12.68
CA LYS A 63 14.70 33.01 -13.78
C LYS A 63 14.03 31.76 -14.32
N ILE A 64 13.51 30.91 -13.45
CA ILE A 64 12.74 29.72 -13.85
C ILE A 64 11.55 30.15 -14.72
N ILE A 65 10.76 31.12 -14.26
CA ILE A 65 9.60 31.64 -15.01
C ILE A 65 10.04 32.31 -16.33
N GLU A 66 11.16 33.02 -16.35
CA GLU A 66 11.73 33.63 -17.57
C GLU A 66 12.07 32.56 -18.63
N HIS A 67 12.75 31.48 -18.23
CA HIS A 67 13.06 30.35 -19.11
C HIS A 67 11.78 29.70 -19.65
N THR A 68 10.80 29.44 -18.79
CA THR A 68 9.52 28.87 -19.19
C THR A 68 8.79 29.75 -20.22
N LYS A 69 8.71 31.07 -19.97
CA LYS A 69 8.14 32.03 -20.92
C LYS A 69 8.87 32.00 -22.26
N ARG A 70 10.21 31.98 -22.22
CA ARG A 70 11.02 32.00 -23.43
C ARG A 70 10.82 30.74 -24.28
N LEU A 71 10.73 29.57 -23.66
CA LEU A 71 10.47 28.31 -24.37
C LEU A 71 9.07 28.31 -25.01
N ILE A 72 8.05 28.83 -24.32
CA ILE A 72 6.71 28.99 -24.88
C ILE A 72 6.69 29.98 -26.05
N GLU A 73 7.40 31.10 -25.95
CA GLU A 73 7.54 32.06 -27.06
C GLU A 73 8.18 31.42 -28.30
N ILE A 74 9.21 30.59 -28.10
CA ILE A 74 9.87 29.87 -29.19
C ILE A 74 8.89 28.87 -29.84
N GLY A 75 8.16 28.10 -29.05
CA GLY A 75 7.15 27.17 -29.58
C GLY A 75 5.99 27.86 -30.29
N ASN A 76 5.60 29.06 -29.83
CA ASN A 76 4.57 29.90 -30.47
C ASN A 76 5.07 30.66 -31.71
N SER A 77 6.34 30.52 -32.09
CA SER A 77 6.85 31.12 -33.32
C SER A 77 6.09 30.62 -34.56
N LYS A 78 6.05 31.45 -35.61
CA LYS A 78 5.39 31.09 -36.90
C LYS A 78 6.20 30.09 -37.74
N ILE A 79 7.20 29.46 -37.15
CA ILE A 79 8.18 28.63 -37.80
C ILE A 79 7.69 27.17 -37.80
N ILE A 80 8.23 26.34 -38.68
CA ILE A 80 7.91 24.91 -38.75
C ILE A 80 8.28 24.23 -37.43
N TYR A 81 7.47 23.26 -37.01
CA TYR A 81 7.63 22.47 -35.78
C TYR A 81 9.10 22.17 -35.42
N GLU A 82 9.85 21.47 -36.28
CA GLU A 82 11.22 21.03 -35.95
C GLU A 82 12.22 22.18 -35.83
N GLU A 83 12.05 23.24 -36.61
CA GLU A 83 12.94 24.41 -36.55
C GLU A 83 12.73 25.18 -35.24
N SER A 84 11.49 25.30 -34.75
CA SER A 84 11.21 25.87 -33.42
C SER A 84 11.85 25.05 -32.29
N ARG A 85 11.87 23.71 -32.40
CA ARG A 85 12.53 22.83 -31.42
C ARG A 85 14.04 22.99 -31.46
N SER A 86 14.62 23.15 -32.65
CA SER A 86 16.05 23.45 -32.81
C SER A 86 16.42 24.75 -32.11
N ILE A 87 15.60 25.80 -32.25
CA ILE A 87 15.82 27.08 -31.59
C ILE A 87 15.73 26.96 -30.06
N ALA A 88 14.77 26.20 -29.52
CA ALA A 88 14.67 25.97 -28.07
C ALA A 88 15.89 25.24 -27.52
N ARG A 89 16.35 24.23 -28.24
CA ARG A 89 17.59 23.51 -27.97
C ARG A 89 18.80 24.45 -27.95
N GLU A 90 18.97 25.25 -29.00
CA GLU A 90 20.05 26.24 -29.09
C GLU A 90 19.99 27.26 -27.95
N TYR A 91 18.81 27.77 -27.63
CA TYR A 91 18.59 28.67 -26.48
C TYR A 91 19.08 28.06 -25.17
N ILE A 92 18.71 26.82 -24.87
CA ILE A 92 19.15 26.13 -23.65
C ILE A 92 20.68 25.98 -23.62
N ARG A 93 21.29 25.52 -24.73
CA ARG A 93 22.74 25.39 -24.83
C ARG A 93 23.43 26.73 -24.62
N ASP A 94 22.97 27.77 -25.30
CA ASP A 94 23.62 29.07 -25.30
C ASP A 94 23.53 29.72 -23.91
N TYR A 95 22.39 29.58 -23.23
CA TYR A 95 22.27 30.01 -21.83
C TYR A 95 23.24 29.26 -20.91
N LEU A 96 23.33 27.94 -21.00
CA LEU A 96 24.26 27.14 -20.17
C LEU A 96 25.72 27.53 -20.41
N VAL A 97 26.11 27.84 -21.66
CA VAL A 97 27.47 28.24 -21.99
C VAL A 97 27.76 29.68 -21.56
N GLU A 98 26.89 30.61 -21.91
CA GLU A 98 27.12 32.05 -21.75
C GLU A 98 26.89 32.53 -20.31
N GLU A 99 25.79 32.10 -19.68
CA GLU A 99 25.39 32.52 -18.33
C GLU A 99 25.76 31.46 -17.26
N GLY A 100 25.70 30.19 -17.64
CA GLY A 100 26.08 29.07 -16.79
C GLY A 100 27.59 28.86 -16.69
N GLY A 101 28.35 29.25 -17.72
CA GLY A 101 29.80 29.04 -17.81
C GLY A 101 30.21 27.62 -18.18
N PHE A 102 29.29 26.80 -18.70
CA PHE A 102 29.59 25.42 -19.08
C PHE A 102 30.51 25.34 -20.30
N PRO A 103 31.50 24.43 -20.31
CA PRO A 103 32.18 24.04 -21.53
C PRO A 103 31.20 23.43 -22.54
N LYS A 104 31.33 23.76 -23.83
CA LYS A 104 30.45 23.22 -24.88
C LYS A 104 30.47 21.68 -24.93
N ASP A 105 31.61 21.07 -24.64
CA ASP A 105 31.78 19.61 -24.65
C ASP A 105 31.01 18.91 -23.52
N ASN A 106 30.58 19.66 -22.49
CA ASN A 106 29.74 19.14 -21.42
C ASN A 106 28.26 19.07 -21.81
N ILE A 107 27.87 19.64 -22.96
CA ILE A 107 26.49 19.64 -23.45
C ILE A 107 26.41 18.74 -24.68
N ILE A 108 25.77 17.58 -24.53
CA ILE A 108 25.73 16.52 -25.55
C ILE A 108 24.32 16.41 -26.14
N TRP A 109 24.26 16.42 -27.47
CA TRP A 109 23.04 16.14 -28.24
C TRP A 109 22.87 14.64 -28.47
N ASN A 110 21.97 14.00 -27.72
CA ASN A 110 21.69 12.58 -27.88
C ASN A 110 20.51 12.37 -28.84
N HIS A 111 20.85 12.16 -30.11
CA HIS A 111 19.88 11.87 -31.16
C HIS A 111 19.36 10.44 -31.03
N PHE A 112 18.06 10.25 -31.29
CA PHE A 112 17.47 8.93 -31.33
C PHE A 112 16.39 8.76 -32.39
N GLU A 113 16.18 7.50 -32.74
CA GLU A 113 15.05 7.02 -33.52
C GLU A 113 14.37 5.88 -32.75
N TRP A 114 13.07 5.99 -32.54
CA TRP A 114 12.24 4.98 -31.90
C TRP A 114 11.24 4.41 -32.90
N ASN A 115 11.13 3.08 -32.96
CA ASN A 115 10.27 2.39 -33.91
C ASN A 115 9.29 1.49 -33.17
N GLU A 116 8.00 1.79 -33.23
CA GLU A 116 6.95 0.89 -32.73
C GLU A 116 6.22 0.21 -33.88
N ARG A 117 6.02 -1.09 -33.73
CA ARG A 117 5.30 -1.91 -34.70
C ARG A 117 4.00 -2.37 -34.08
N LYS A 118 2.88 -1.91 -34.62
CA LYS A 118 1.55 -2.39 -34.25
C LYS A 118 1.04 -3.34 -35.32
N ALA A 119 0.71 -4.56 -34.93
CA ALA A 119 0.12 -5.55 -35.81
C ALA A 119 -1.40 -5.62 -35.57
N GLU A 120 -2.19 -5.37 -36.61
CA GLU A 120 -3.65 -5.59 -36.61
C GLU A 120 -3.98 -6.59 -37.73
N GLY A 121 -4.17 -7.85 -37.35
CA GLY A 121 -4.32 -8.96 -38.30
C GLY A 121 -3.02 -9.25 -39.05
N LYS A 122 -3.02 -9.06 -40.38
CA LYS A 122 -1.83 -9.22 -41.24
C LYS A 122 -1.10 -7.90 -41.52
N ASN A 123 -1.69 -6.77 -41.14
CA ASN A 123 -1.09 -5.46 -41.38
C ASN A 123 -0.17 -5.10 -40.22
N ILE A 124 1.09 -4.78 -40.55
CA ILE A 124 2.07 -4.26 -39.61
C ILE A 124 2.27 -2.79 -39.94
N THR A 125 1.77 -1.91 -39.07
CA THR A 125 2.08 -0.48 -39.16
C THR A 125 3.32 -0.22 -38.32
N THR A 126 4.35 0.38 -38.93
CA THR A 126 5.54 0.84 -38.19
C THR A 126 5.44 2.35 -38.09
N THR A 127 5.42 2.86 -36.86
CA THR A 127 5.52 4.29 -36.57
C THR A 127 6.94 4.57 -36.11
N THR A 128 7.56 5.58 -36.72
CA THR A 128 8.93 6.02 -36.41
C THR A 128 8.85 7.42 -35.80
N TRP A 129 9.48 7.58 -34.64
CA TRP A 129 9.67 8.87 -33.98
C TRP A 129 11.16 9.18 -33.92
N THR A 130 11.51 10.44 -34.08
CA THR A 130 12.86 10.94 -33.92
C THR A 130 12.88 12.06 -32.90
N GLY A 131 13.94 12.16 -32.13
CA GLY A 131 14.11 13.21 -31.14
C GLY A 131 15.57 13.41 -30.76
N ILE A 132 15.82 14.46 -29.99
CA ILE A 132 17.13 14.84 -29.49
C ILE A 132 16.99 15.16 -28.00
N ASN A 133 17.53 14.29 -27.15
CA ASN A 133 17.70 14.59 -25.74
C ASN A 133 18.90 15.54 -25.55
N ILE A 134 18.83 16.45 -24.58
CA ILE A 134 19.96 17.30 -24.18
C ILE A 134 20.57 16.71 -22.91
N ILE A 135 21.85 16.37 -22.94
CA ILE A 135 22.57 15.87 -21.77
C ILE A 135 23.57 16.92 -21.32
N ILE A 136 23.57 17.27 -20.04
CA ILE A 136 24.45 18.26 -19.44
C ILE A 136 25.28 17.54 -18.37
N TRP A 137 26.59 17.51 -18.56
CA TRP A 137 27.52 16.88 -17.63
C TRP A 137 28.15 17.91 -16.70
N ILE A 138 28.09 17.62 -15.40
CA ILE A 138 28.95 18.25 -14.41
C ILE A 138 30.01 17.23 -14.02
N ASN A 139 31.17 17.34 -14.68
CA ASN A 139 32.39 16.65 -14.31
C ASN A 139 33.55 17.63 -14.54
N THR A 140 34.07 18.22 -13.46
CA THR A 140 35.06 19.30 -13.55
C THR A 140 36.48 18.81 -13.85
N THR A 141 36.73 17.49 -13.92
CA THR A 141 38.04 16.96 -14.29
C THR A 141 38.01 16.10 -15.54
N ALA A 142 38.92 16.45 -16.47
CA ALA A 142 39.31 15.60 -17.58
C ALA A 142 40.09 14.39 -17.03
N ALA A 143 39.39 13.32 -16.63
CA ALA A 143 39.85 11.93 -16.60
C ALA A 143 41.36 11.66 -16.32
N THR A 144 41.97 12.36 -15.35
CA THR A 144 43.38 12.15 -14.96
C THR A 144 43.48 11.81 -13.49
N SER A 145 42.85 10.71 -13.06
CA SER A 145 43.42 9.83 -12.04
C SER A 145 42.63 8.52 -11.95
N SER A 146 43.34 7.40 -11.86
CA SER A 146 42.82 6.04 -11.67
C SER A 146 42.03 5.81 -10.35
N ILE A 147 41.72 6.88 -9.61
CA ILE A 147 40.95 6.87 -8.36
C ILE A 147 39.47 7.17 -8.64
N MET A 148 39.15 7.77 -9.80
CA MET A 148 37.80 8.25 -10.14
C MET A 148 36.86 7.22 -10.78
N GLU A 149 37.33 6.00 -11.08
CA GLU A 149 36.52 4.99 -11.79
C GLU A 149 35.32 4.43 -10.99
N ASN A 150 35.05 4.91 -9.78
CA ASN A 150 34.12 4.27 -8.84
C ASN A 150 33.05 5.18 -8.20
N GLU A 151 32.89 6.44 -8.61
CA GLU A 151 31.77 7.26 -8.11
C GLU A 151 30.49 7.07 -8.95
N PRO A 152 29.36 6.73 -8.32
CA PRO A 152 28.11 6.51 -9.04
C PRO A 152 27.51 7.83 -9.54
N ILE A 153 27.00 7.82 -10.77
CA ILE A 153 26.41 8.98 -11.46
C ILE A 153 25.04 9.29 -10.88
N ARG A 154 24.77 10.57 -10.60
CA ARG A 154 23.44 11.07 -10.19
C ARG A 154 22.76 11.64 -11.42
N ILE A 155 21.58 11.13 -11.75
CA ILE A 155 20.84 11.55 -12.93
C ILE A 155 19.65 12.39 -12.47
N VAL A 156 19.52 13.59 -13.02
CA VAL A 156 18.39 14.50 -12.77
C VAL A 156 17.76 14.85 -14.11
N SER A 157 16.45 14.82 -14.23
CA SER A 157 15.80 15.06 -15.51
C SER A 157 14.49 15.82 -15.43
N SER A 158 14.10 16.30 -16.60
CA SER A 158 12.75 16.76 -16.93
C SER A 158 12.58 16.58 -18.44
N HIS A 159 11.37 16.74 -18.98
CA HIS A 159 11.17 16.77 -20.44
C HIS A 159 10.88 18.20 -20.92
N TYR A 160 11.44 18.55 -22.07
CA TYR A 160 11.34 19.92 -22.62
C TYR A 160 10.36 20.01 -23.79
N ASP A 161 9.84 18.88 -24.26
CA ASP A 161 8.76 18.84 -25.25
C ASP A 161 7.40 19.10 -24.59
N THR A 162 6.46 19.60 -25.40
CA THR A 162 5.07 19.80 -24.98
C THR A 162 4.11 19.31 -26.06
N LYS A 163 2.89 18.95 -25.64
CA LYS A 163 1.83 18.39 -26.51
C LYS A 163 1.49 19.27 -27.73
N PHE A 164 1.54 20.59 -27.57
CA PHE A 164 1.15 21.56 -28.63
C PHE A 164 2.34 22.35 -29.20
N TRP A 165 3.58 21.87 -28.97
CA TRP A 165 4.77 22.56 -29.45
C TRP A 165 4.72 22.86 -30.96
N GLY A 166 5.23 24.03 -31.37
CA GLY A 166 5.32 24.43 -32.78
C GLY A 166 3.97 24.70 -33.45
N SER A 167 2.89 24.78 -32.65
CA SER A 167 1.59 25.28 -33.09
C SER A 167 1.49 26.77 -32.74
N PRO A 168 1.45 27.68 -33.73
CA PRO A 168 1.40 29.12 -33.48
C PRO A 168 0.23 29.49 -32.55
N ASP A 169 0.52 30.32 -31.55
CA ASP A 169 -0.41 30.78 -30.51
C ASP A 169 -1.11 29.68 -29.69
N LYS A 170 -0.55 28.45 -29.71
CA LYS A 170 -1.11 27.28 -29.03
C LYS A 170 -0.10 26.50 -28.20
N THR A 171 1.18 26.86 -28.23
CA THR A 171 2.15 26.23 -27.34
C THR A 171 1.77 26.54 -25.89
N SER A 172 1.58 25.48 -25.14
CA SER A 172 1.34 25.45 -23.70
C SER A 172 2.19 24.33 -23.09
N GLY A 173 2.11 24.15 -21.78
CA GLY A 173 3.00 23.25 -21.04
C GLY A 173 3.95 24.01 -20.12
N ALA A 174 3.54 25.18 -19.63
CA ALA A 174 4.35 25.95 -18.70
C ALA A 174 4.62 25.15 -17.42
N HIS A 175 3.58 24.49 -16.92
CA HIS A 175 3.61 23.54 -15.83
C HIS A 175 4.14 22.18 -16.29
N ASP A 176 3.60 21.62 -17.37
CA ASP A 176 3.91 20.28 -17.92
C ASP A 176 4.67 20.39 -19.28
N CYS A 177 6.00 20.40 -19.31
CA CYS A 177 6.93 20.42 -18.16
C CYS A 177 8.04 21.47 -18.32
N LEU A 178 7.71 22.63 -18.88
CA LEU A 178 8.71 23.67 -19.14
C LEU A 178 9.23 24.35 -17.87
N SER A 179 8.46 24.38 -16.77
CA SER A 179 8.93 24.81 -15.45
C SER A 179 9.91 23.83 -14.83
N GLY A 180 9.65 22.52 -14.94
CA GLY A 180 10.58 21.46 -14.54
C GLY A 180 11.89 21.53 -15.33
N THR A 181 11.80 21.71 -16.65
CA THR A 181 12.98 21.93 -17.51
C THR A 181 13.77 23.16 -17.08
N ALA A 182 13.09 24.28 -16.83
CA ALA A 182 13.73 25.51 -16.38
C ALA A 182 14.41 25.36 -15.01
N LEU A 183 13.79 24.65 -14.06
CA LEU A 183 14.39 24.33 -12.77
C LEU A 183 15.64 23.47 -12.94
N VAL A 184 15.58 22.42 -13.77
CA VAL A 184 16.74 21.55 -14.05
C VAL A 184 17.93 22.32 -14.63
N ILE A 185 17.67 23.31 -15.49
CA ILE A 185 18.70 24.20 -16.04
C ILE A 185 19.35 25.03 -14.92
N GLU A 186 18.55 25.67 -14.07
CA GLU A 186 19.06 26.51 -12.97
C GLU A 186 19.81 25.70 -11.90
N GLU A 187 19.34 24.48 -11.58
CA GLU A 187 20.02 23.54 -10.70
C GLU A 187 21.39 23.13 -11.24
N ALA A 188 21.46 22.82 -12.55
CA ALA A 188 22.73 22.49 -13.21
C ALA A 188 23.72 23.67 -13.10
N VAL A 189 23.26 24.90 -13.35
CA VAL A 189 24.09 26.11 -13.23
C VAL A 189 24.56 26.33 -11.80
N ALA A 190 23.66 26.23 -10.81
CA ALA A 190 23.98 26.43 -9.41
C ALA A 190 25.02 25.41 -8.92
N LEU A 191 24.83 24.12 -9.25
CA LEU A 191 25.76 23.06 -8.87
C LEU A 191 27.09 23.16 -9.58
N PHE A 192 27.12 23.51 -10.86
CA PHE A 192 28.37 23.69 -11.61
C PHE A 192 29.21 24.82 -11.01
N LYS A 193 28.60 25.99 -10.77
CA LYS A 193 29.27 27.15 -10.14
C LYS A 193 29.77 26.80 -8.73
N ARG A 194 29.00 26.03 -7.95
CA ARG A 194 29.42 25.53 -6.64
C ARG A 194 30.63 24.61 -6.74
N GLN A 195 30.59 23.59 -7.60
CA GLN A 195 31.72 22.66 -7.77
C GLN A 195 32.97 23.38 -8.24
N GLU A 196 32.86 24.27 -9.23
CA GLU A 196 33.99 25.06 -9.72
C GLU A 196 34.60 25.94 -8.61
N SER A 197 33.76 26.58 -7.80
CA SER A 197 34.19 27.40 -6.66
C SER A 197 34.90 26.57 -5.60
N LEU A 198 34.36 25.38 -5.27
CA LEU A 198 34.96 24.47 -4.30
C LEU A 198 36.30 23.92 -4.80
N SER A 199 36.36 23.46 -6.06
CA SER A 199 37.59 22.98 -6.69
C SER A 199 38.69 24.05 -6.70
N LYS A 200 38.34 25.32 -6.95
CA LYS A 200 39.29 26.46 -6.88
C LYS A 200 39.79 26.73 -5.45
N MET A 201 38.96 26.54 -4.43
CA MET A 201 39.32 26.83 -3.02
C MET A 201 40.09 25.69 -2.34
N SER A 202 39.68 24.44 -2.54
CA SER A 202 40.28 23.27 -1.89
C SER A 202 41.58 22.82 -2.57
N GLY A 203 41.79 23.21 -3.83
CA GLY A 203 42.85 22.63 -4.68
C GLY A 203 42.65 21.14 -4.95
N ILE A 204 41.51 20.57 -4.54
CA ILE A 204 41.12 19.19 -4.74
C ILE A 204 39.83 19.23 -5.57
N PRO A 205 39.80 18.58 -6.74
CA PRO A 205 38.59 18.49 -7.53
C PRO A 205 37.41 17.95 -6.70
N ASN A 206 36.33 18.73 -6.61
CA ASN A 206 35.07 18.26 -6.02
C ASN A 206 34.21 17.68 -7.14
N ASP A 207 34.43 16.42 -7.48
CA ASP A 207 34.00 15.82 -8.74
C ASP A 207 32.84 14.83 -8.60
N THR A 208 31.86 15.15 -7.76
CA THR A 208 30.62 14.35 -7.72
C THR A 208 29.98 14.38 -9.12
N PRO A 209 29.82 13.23 -9.81
CA PRO A 209 29.32 13.22 -11.18
C PRO A 209 27.80 13.43 -11.22
N TYR A 210 27.38 14.51 -11.86
CA TYR A 210 25.97 14.77 -12.18
C TYR A 210 25.74 14.75 -13.69
N MET A 211 24.66 14.11 -14.09
CA MET A 211 24.14 14.11 -15.45
C MET A 211 22.73 14.67 -15.42
N PHE A 212 22.54 15.88 -15.95
CA PHE A 212 21.21 16.44 -16.16
C PHE A 212 20.74 16.07 -17.55
N ILE A 213 19.50 15.61 -17.70
CA ILE A 213 18.96 15.20 -18.98
C ILE A 213 17.63 15.91 -19.22
N LEU A 214 17.51 16.59 -20.35
CA LEU A 214 16.25 17.12 -20.85
C LEU A 214 15.75 16.19 -21.95
N PHE A 215 14.71 15.41 -21.65
CA PHE A 215 14.15 14.42 -22.57
C PHE A 215 13.25 15.05 -23.63
N ASP A 216 13.21 14.39 -24.78
CA ASP A 216 12.38 14.69 -25.93
C ASP A 216 11.39 13.54 -26.17
N GLN A 217 10.17 13.85 -26.63
CA GLN A 217 9.10 12.89 -26.92
C GLN A 217 8.67 12.13 -25.67
N GLU A 218 8.50 12.82 -24.54
CA GLU A 218 7.83 12.23 -23.37
C GLU A 218 6.38 11.91 -23.75
N ASN A 219 5.69 12.84 -24.41
CA ASN A 219 4.32 12.71 -24.86
C ASN A 219 4.27 12.08 -26.29
N PRO A 220 4.53 10.78 -26.45
CA PRO A 220 3.43 9.81 -26.42
C PRO A 220 3.69 8.54 -25.58
N GLY A 221 4.73 8.53 -24.74
CA GLY A 221 5.05 7.41 -23.85
C GLY A 221 6.55 7.28 -23.53
N ALA A 222 7.16 8.36 -23.04
CA ALA A 222 8.54 8.42 -22.55
C ALA A 222 9.58 7.92 -23.58
N LEU A 223 9.44 8.31 -24.86
CA LEU A 223 10.27 7.74 -25.94
C LEU A 223 11.75 8.14 -25.82
N GLY A 224 12.03 9.39 -25.43
CA GLY A 224 13.39 9.89 -25.22
C GLY A 224 14.14 9.11 -24.14
N SER A 225 13.52 8.90 -22.99
CA SER A 225 14.10 8.13 -21.88
C SER A 225 14.18 6.63 -22.18
N ARG A 226 13.18 6.03 -22.84
CA ARG A 226 13.23 4.62 -23.30
C ARG A 226 14.40 4.39 -24.25
N SER A 227 14.56 5.28 -25.22
CA SER A 227 15.68 5.22 -26.16
C SER A 227 17.02 5.40 -25.46
N PHE A 228 17.12 6.37 -24.55
CA PHE A 228 18.34 6.63 -23.78
C PHE A 228 18.75 5.41 -22.96
N VAL A 229 17.81 4.81 -22.22
CA VAL A 229 18.04 3.61 -21.40
C VAL A 229 18.54 2.43 -22.23
N SER A 230 17.89 2.20 -23.38
CA SER A 230 18.24 1.11 -24.30
C SER A 230 19.62 1.31 -24.93
N ASN A 231 19.89 2.50 -25.47
CA ASN A 231 21.09 2.77 -26.26
C ASN A 231 22.35 2.92 -25.40
N ASN A 232 22.21 3.43 -24.17
CA ASN A 232 23.34 3.67 -23.27
C ASN A 232 23.61 2.50 -22.30
N LYS A 233 22.92 1.36 -22.46
CA LYS A 233 23.09 0.17 -21.60
C LYS A 233 22.93 0.48 -20.11
N ILE A 234 21.97 1.34 -19.77
CA ILE A 234 21.72 1.79 -18.39
C ILE A 234 21.50 0.61 -17.44
N SER A 235 20.84 -0.46 -17.89
CA SER A 235 20.66 -1.67 -17.05
C SER A 235 21.98 -2.33 -16.65
N LYS A 236 22.99 -2.31 -17.54
CA LYS A 236 24.32 -2.83 -17.23
C LYS A 236 25.01 -1.93 -16.21
N MET A 237 24.95 -0.61 -16.41
CA MET A 237 25.53 0.38 -15.49
C MET A 237 24.90 0.27 -14.08
N ALA A 238 23.58 0.14 -14.01
CA ALA A 238 22.83 -0.05 -12.77
C ALA A 238 23.25 -1.34 -12.04
N SER A 239 23.40 -2.46 -12.78
CA SER A 239 23.87 -3.73 -12.19
C SER A 239 25.31 -3.69 -11.68
N GLN A 240 26.10 -2.72 -12.13
CA GLN A 240 27.47 -2.48 -11.72
C GLN A 240 27.59 -1.33 -10.70
N SER A 241 26.46 -0.85 -10.16
CA SER A 241 26.38 0.26 -9.21
C SER A 241 27.05 1.55 -9.71
N GLN A 242 27.05 1.77 -11.04
CA GLN A 242 27.62 2.98 -11.67
C GLN A 242 26.63 4.16 -11.70
N ILE A 243 25.36 3.92 -11.39
CA ILE A 243 24.32 4.94 -11.30
C ILE A 243 23.79 4.91 -9.86
N ALA A 244 23.78 6.08 -9.21
CA ALA A 244 23.29 6.26 -7.85
C ALA A 244 21.77 6.21 -7.83
N TYR A 245 21.15 7.11 -8.59
CA TYR A 245 19.70 7.24 -8.70
C TYR A 245 19.31 8.05 -9.95
N PHE A 246 18.01 8.06 -10.22
CA PHE A 246 17.35 8.91 -11.20
C PHE A 246 16.26 9.75 -10.50
N LEU A 247 16.38 11.08 -10.56
CA LEU A 247 15.37 12.02 -10.09
C LEU A 247 14.69 12.64 -11.30
N ASN A 248 13.39 12.36 -11.49
CA ASN A 248 12.58 13.04 -12.48
C ASN A 248 11.83 14.22 -11.84
N ILE A 249 11.84 15.37 -12.48
CA ILE A 249 11.12 16.57 -12.07
C ILE A 249 10.11 16.88 -13.17
N ASP A 250 8.84 16.75 -12.81
CA ASP A 250 7.72 16.84 -13.74
C ASP A 250 6.60 17.70 -13.17
N ALA A 251 5.89 18.48 -13.99
CA ALA A 251 4.69 19.23 -13.61
C ALA A 251 4.81 19.93 -12.24
N ILE A 252 5.62 21.00 -12.18
CA ILE A 252 5.90 21.74 -10.94
C ILE A 252 5.60 23.24 -11.04
N GLY A 253 5.35 23.86 -9.89
CA GLY A 253 5.26 25.30 -9.74
C GLY A 253 3.84 25.85 -9.77
N ASN A 254 2.81 25.01 -9.81
CA ASN A 254 1.42 25.43 -9.65
C ASN A 254 0.92 25.22 -8.20
N ASP A 255 1.42 24.18 -7.52
CA ASP A 255 1.09 23.87 -6.13
C ASP A 255 2.36 23.38 -5.41
N ASN A 256 2.21 22.95 -4.17
CA ASN A 256 3.28 22.35 -3.38
C ASN A 256 3.72 21.02 -4.01
N ALA A 257 5.01 20.89 -4.28
CA ALA A 257 5.59 19.65 -4.78
C ALA A 257 5.30 18.46 -3.83
N MET A 258 5.16 17.30 -4.45
CA MET A 258 5.00 16.00 -3.82
C MET A 258 5.96 14.99 -4.45
N ILE A 259 6.50 14.09 -3.62
CA ILE A 259 7.16 12.89 -4.14
C ILE A 259 6.07 11.96 -4.64
N GLN A 260 6.18 11.47 -5.87
CA GLN A 260 5.32 10.41 -6.40
C GLN A 260 6.05 9.07 -6.51
N THR A 261 5.48 8.07 -5.86
CA THR A 261 5.98 6.68 -5.90
C THR A 261 5.01 5.80 -6.66
N PHE A 262 5.52 5.14 -7.69
CA PHE A 262 4.71 4.34 -8.60
C PHE A 262 5.11 2.86 -8.58
N PRO A 263 4.13 1.94 -8.58
CA PRO A 263 4.37 0.52 -8.81
C PRO A 263 4.54 0.27 -10.31
N TYR A 264 5.77 0.37 -10.81
CA TYR A 264 6.11 0.15 -12.21
C TYR A 264 6.16 -1.34 -12.53
N GLU A 265 5.19 -1.87 -13.28
CA GLU A 265 5.24 -3.25 -13.74
C GLU A 265 6.06 -3.40 -15.03
N HIS A 266 7.02 -4.31 -15.00
CA HIS A 266 7.78 -4.72 -16.17
C HIS A 266 8.04 -6.23 -16.12
N LYS A 267 7.69 -6.94 -17.20
CA LYS A 267 7.88 -8.40 -17.31
C LYS A 267 7.30 -9.18 -16.11
N HIS A 268 6.09 -8.81 -15.68
CA HIS A 268 5.38 -9.41 -14.53
C HIS A 268 6.07 -9.23 -13.17
N GLN A 269 6.97 -8.26 -13.06
CA GLN A 269 7.57 -7.83 -11.81
C GLN A 269 7.18 -6.37 -11.56
N THR A 270 6.72 -6.08 -10.35
CA THR A 270 6.43 -4.71 -9.92
C THR A 270 7.66 -4.13 -9.22
N PHE A 271 8.14 -3.01 -9.73
CA PHE A 271 9.27 -2.25 -9.20
C PHE A 271 8.74 -1.01 -8.49
N PHE A 272 9.36 -0.65 -7.36
CA PHE A 272 8.93 0.48 -6.53
C PHE A 272 10.07 1.48 -6.37
N THR A 273 9.72 2.74 -6.15
CA THR A 273 10.67 3.75 -5.68
C THR A 273 11.29 3.29 -4.35
N PRO A 274 12.64 3.27 -4.24
CA PRO A 274 13.32 2.73 -3.08
C PRO A 274 13.25 3.67 -1.90
N ARG A 275 13.21 3.08 -0.70
CA ARG A 275 12.91 3.81 0.53
C ARG A 275 13.93 4.89 0.90
N TRP A 276 15.22 4.59 0.73
CA TRP A 276 16.29 5.51 1.07
C TRP A 276 16.17 6.81 0.27
N LEU A 277 15.77 6.72 -1.01
CA LEU A 277 15.66 7.84 -1.92
C LEU A 277 14.53 8.79 -1.49
N VAL A 278 13.38 8.22 -1.10
CA VAL A 278 12.26 8.97 -0.52
C VAL A 278 12.67 9.63 0.80
N ASN A 279 13.35 8.89 1.70
CA ASN A 279 13.81 9.43 2.98
C ASN A 279 14.75 10.62 2.77
N SER A 280 15.72 10.53 1.85
CA SER A 280 16.65 11.61 1.54
C SER A 280 15.93 12.84 1.00
N MET A 281 14.94 12.67 0.13
CA MET A 281 14.15 13.79 -0.39
C MET A 281 13.28 14.44 0.70
N VAL A 282 12.60 13.64 1.54
CA VAL A 282 11.82 14.13 2.68
C VAL A 282 12.70 14.89 3.69
N GLN A 283 13.89 14.38 4.00
CA GLN A 283 14.85 15.07 4.88
C GLN A 283 15.32 16.41 4.29
N SER A 284 15.54 16.44 2.97
CA SER A 284 15.89 17.66 2.25
C SER A 284 14.76 18.68 2.32
N ALA A 285 13.51 18.22 2.17
CA ALA A 285 12.32 19.05 2.36
C ALA A 285 12.25 19.67 3.77
N TYR A 286 12.45 18.87 4.81
CA TYR A 286 12.47 19.37 6.20
C TYR A 286 13.58 20.39 6.47
N SER A 287 14.71 20.30 5.75
CA SER A 287 15.80 21.28 5.88
C SER A 287 15.46 22.65 5.29
N VAL A 288 14.56 22.70 4.31
CA VAL A 288 14.07 23.93 3.68
C VAL A 288 12.96 24.54 4.53
N ASN A 289 12.00 23.73 4.96
CA ASN A 289 10.87 24.19 5.78
C ASN A 289 10.70 23.33 7.05
N PRO A 290 11.34 23.73 8.18
CA PRO A 290 11.29 22.95 9.42
C PRO A 290 9.99 23.10 10.21
N VAL A 291 9.13 24.08 9.90
CA VAL A 291 7.87 24.34 10.63
C VAL A 291 6.84 23.23 10.38
N ASP A 292 7.03 22.45 9.32
CA ASP A 292 6.12 21.38 8.90
C ASP A 292 6.45 20.00 9.50
N GLY A 293 7.45 19.95 10.39
CA GLY A 293 7.97 18.72 10.99
C GLY A 293 6.94 17.84 11.72
N ILE A 294 5.85 18.40 12.26
CA ILE A 294 4.68 17.68 12.82
C ILE A 294 3.45 18.61 12.75
N ALA A 295 3.24 19.31 11.64
CA ALA A 295 1.99 20.03 11.41
C ALA A 295 1.13 19.18 10.47
N VAL A 296 0.02 18.64 10.97
CA VAL A 296 -1.03 18.14 10.09
C VAL A 296 -1.58 19.36 9.34
N GLY A 297 -1.11 19.59 8.10
CA GLY A 297 -1.70 20.58 7.20
C GLY A 297 -0.82 21.71 6.62
N SER A 298 0.51 21.65 6.67
CA SER A 298 1.36 22.54 5.84
C SER A 298 2.71 21.89 5.47
N SER A 299 3.26 22.30 4.31
CA SER A 299 4.18 21.67 3.33
C SER A 299 4.05 20.16 3.07
N ASN A 300 3.70 19.88 1.81
CA ASN A 300 2.95 18.69 1.41
C ASN A 300 3.78 17.44 1.13
N ILE A 301 5.12 17.46 1.10
CA ILE A 301 5.91 16.27 0.73
C ILE A 301 5.76 15.13 1.75
N GLY A 302 5.90 15.42 3.05
CA GLY A 302 5.77 14.37 4.08
C GLY A 302 4.37 13.76 4.10
N VAL A 303 3.33 14.58 3.96
CA VAL A 303 1.92 14.16 3.93
C VAL A 303 1.57 13.46 2.61
N SER A 304 2.09 13.92 1.47
CA SER A 304 1.86 13.29 0.16
C SER A 304 2.44 11.89 0.11
N VAL A 305 3.60 11.71 0.74
CA VAL A 305 4.28 10.43 0.86
C VAL A 305 3.47 9.44 1.71
N VAL A 306 2.92 9.88 2.85
CA VAL A 306 1.93 9.08 3.61
C VAL A 306 0.76 8.71 2.70
N TYR A 307 0.19 9.70 2.02
CA TYR A 307 -1.01 9.54 1.23
C TYR A 307 -0.86 8.58 0.04
N GLN A 308 0.34 8.47 -0.53
CA GLN A 308 0.67 7.54 -1.61
C GLN A 308 1.06 6.15 -1.12
N ALA A 309 1.75 6.06 0.03
CA ALA A 309 2.03 4.77 0.67
C ALA A 309 0.74 3.98 0.98
N HIS A 310 -0.41 4.66 1.05
CA HIS A 310 -1.73 4.07 1.21
C HIS A 310 -2.34 3.46 -0.09
N ARG A 311 -1.67 3.56 -1.27
CA ARG A 311 -2.24 3.20 -2.60
C ARG A 311 -1.57 2.02 -3.30
N TYR A 312 -0.81 1.25 -2.56
CA TYR A 312 0.06 0.19 -3.05
C TYR A 312 -0.69 -1.09 -3.52
N HIS A 313 -2.03 -1.15 -3.42
CA HIS A 313 -2.87 -2.21 -4.03
C HIS A 313 -2.91 -2.15 -5.55
N LEU A 314 -2.48 -1.02 -6.13
CA LEU A 314 -2.27 -0.90 -7.56
C LEU A 314 -1.05 -1.77 -7.91
N HIS A 315 -1.28 -3.01 -8.34
CA HIS A 315 -0.22 -3.91 -8.80
C HIS A 315 0.59 -3.32 -9.96
N SER A 316 -0.05 -2.45 -10.74
CA SER A 316 0.56 -1.62 -11.76
C SER A 316 -0.31 -0.43 -12.09
N ILE A 317 0.33 0.65 -12.53
CA ILE A 317 -0.35 1.82 -13.10
C ILE A 317 -0.18 1.85 -14.62
N SER A 318 -1.11 2.49 -15.32
CA SER A 318 -0.96 2.78 -16.75
C SER A 318 -0.03 3.95 -17.06
N TYR A 319 0.21 4.82 -16.08
CA TYR A 319 1.10 5.98 -16.23
C TYR A 319 2.54 5.53 -16.47
N LEU A 320 3.22 6.22 -17.38
CA LEU A 320 4.61 5.98 -17.72
C LEU A 320 5.28 7.32 -18.02
N GLY A 321 5.83 7.95 -16.98
CA GLY A 321 6.77 9.06 -17.12
C GLY A 321 8.18 8.57 -17.41
N ASP A 322 9.13 9.51 -17.53
CA ASP A 322 10.53 9.24 -17.85
C ASP A 322 11.27 8.40 -16.79
N GLU A 323 10.79 8.34 -15.55
CA GLU A 323 11.34 7.49 -14.50
C GLU A 323 11.01 5.99 -14.66
N GLY A 324 9.96 5.66 -15.40
CA GLY A 324 9.56 4.27 -15.63
C GLY A 324 10.65 3.44 -16.33
N PRO A 325 11.19 3.89 -17.49
CA PRO A 325 12.29 3.21 -18.18
C PRO A 325 13.54 2.99 -17.32
N PHE A 326 13.91 3.96 -16.46
CA PHE A 326 15.04 3.83 -15.54
C PHE A 326 14.75 2.82 -14.43
N THR A 327 13.54 2.85 -13.87
CA THR A 327 13.08 1.87 -12.89
C THR A 327 13.14 0.46 -13.45
N TRP A 328 12.67 0.25 -14.69
CA TRP A 328 12.73 -1.05 -15.38
C TRP A 328 14.16 -1.52 -15.66
N ALA A 329 15.11 -0.60 -15.79
CA ALA A 329 16.52 -0.89 -15.93
C ALA A 329 17.20 -1.22 -14.59
N GLY A 330 16.50 -1.14 -13.45
CA GLY A 330 17.04 -1.40 -12.12
C GLY A 330 17.74 -0.20 -11.48
N VAL A 331 17.51 1.01 -12.01
CA VAL A 331 17.97 2.26 -11.39
C VAL A 331 16.96 2.70 -10.34
N ASP A 332 17.48 3.04 -9.17
CA ASP A 332 16.71 3.60 -8.06
C ASP A 332 16.14 4.95 -8.49
N SER A 333 14.82 5.07 -8.68
CA SER A 333 14.20 6.21 -9.36
C SER A 333 13.05 6.83 -8.56
N ILE A 334 12.91 8.15 -8.62
CA ILE A 334 11.88 8.93 -7.91
C ILE A 334 11.32 10.03 -8.82
N LEU A 335 10.01 10.30 -8.71
CA LEU A 335 9.33 11.42 -9.36
C LEU A 335 9.05 12.51 -8.33
N LEU A 336 9.39 13.76 -8.66
CA LEU A 336 8.97 14.96 -7.93
C LEU A 336 8.04 15.76 -8.83
N THR A 337 6.81 15.99 -8.38
CA THR A 337 5.78 16.68 -9.15
C THR A 337 4.77 17.33 -8.21
N ASP A 338 4.04 18.37 -8.62
CA ASP A 338 2.87 18.84 -7.88
C ASP A 338 1.53 18.34 -8.47
N ASN A 339 1.56 17.62 -9.60
CA ASN A 339 0.39 17.07 -10.27
C ASN A 339 0.03 15.67 -9.75
N ASP A 340 -1.11 15.48 -9.06
CA ASP A 340 -1.54 14.14 -8.57
C ASP A 340 -2.05 13.22 -9.71
N TYR A 341 -1.12 12.56 -10.40
CA TYR A 341 -1.40 11.59 -11.47
C TYR A 341 -2.33 10.43 -11.05
N PHE A 342 -2.50 10.15 -9.75
CA PHE A 342 -3.45 9.14 -9.25
C PHE A 342 -4.88 9.65 -9.04
N TYR A 343 -5.19 10.93 -9.25
CA TYR A 343 -6.57 11.40 -9.36
C TYR A 343 -6.89 12.01 -10.72
N GLY A 344 -5.95 11.88 -11.68
CA GLY A 344 -6.03 12.37 -13.05
C GLY A 344 -5.49 13.79 -13.16
N GLU A 345 -5.16 14.22 -14.38
CA GLU A 345 -4.52 15.51 -14.78
C GLU A 345 -5.30 16.79 -14.39
N ASN A 346 -6.22 16.74 -13.41
CA ASN A 346 -7.18 17.79 -13.09
C ASN A 346 -7.48 17.95 -11.58
N SER A 347 -6.65 17.43 -10.67
CA SER A 347 -6.91 17.61 -9.22
C SER A 347 -6.69 19.04 -8.74
N HIS A 348 -5.91 19.84 -9.47
CA HIS A 348 -5.63 21.24 -9.15
C HIS A 348 -6.51 22.16 -9.99
N SER A 349 -7.84 21.99 -9.89
CA SER A 349 -8.70 23.15 -10.12
C SER A 349 -8.39 24.12 -8.99
N SER A 350 -7.58 25.14 -9.26
CA SER A 350 -7.61 26.35 -8.43
C SER A 350 -9.10 26.69 -8.21
N ASN A 351 -9.48 27.00 -6.97
CA ASN A 351 -10.86 27.35 -6.63
C ASN A 351 -11.34 28.65 -7.35
N ASP A 352 -10.56 29.19 -8.27
CA ASP A 352 -10.92 30.27 -9.16
C ASP A 352 -11.82 29.76 -10.28
N ILE A 353 -13.12 29.83 -10.00
CA ILE A 353 -14.23 29.55 -10.94
C ILE A 353 -14.10 30.35 -12.26
N GLU A 354 -13.30 31.43 -12.28
CA GLU A 354 -13.15 32.30 -13.45
C GLU A 354 -12.09 31.83 -14.46
N LYS A 355 -11.15 30.95 -14.09
CA LYS A 355 -10.14 30.37 -15.02
C LYS A 355 -9.73 28.95 -14.62
N PRO A 356 -10.35 27.89 -15.16
CA PRO A 356 -9.88 26.53 -14.92
C PRO A 356 -8.48 26.35 -15.51
N PHE A 357 -7.47 26.19 -14.65
CA PHE A 357 -6.15 25.71 -15.03
C PHE A 357 -6.23 24.19 -15.21
N ILE A 358 -5.81 23.72 -16.38
CA ILE A 358 -5.67 22.29 -16.70
C ILE A 358 -4.25 22.09 -17.22
N SER A 359 -3.49 21.24 -16.52
CA SER A 359 -2.11 20.86 -16.89
C SER A 359 -2.09 20.21 -18.28
N GLY A 360 -1.09 20.53 -19.11
CA GLY A 360 -0.94 19.93 -20.44
C GLY A 360 -1.99 20.39 -21.48
N GLU A 361 -2.90 21.30 -21.12
CA GLU A 361 -3.88 21.91 -22.03
C GLU A 361 -3.49 23.36 -22.38
N LEU A 362 -4.23 24.02 -23.28
CA LEU A 362 -3.88 25.38 -23.74
C LEU A 362 -3.85 26.44 -22.62
N SER A 363 -4.58 26.20 -21.53
CA SER A 363 -4.56 27.01 -20.31
C SER A 363 -3.24 26.96 -19.54
N ASP A 364 -2.39 25.96 -19.81
CA ASP A 364 -1.13 25.75 -19.12
C ASP A 364 -0.07 26.77 -19.58
N GLN A 365 -0.11 27.94 -18.95
CA GLN A 365 0.65 29.14 -19.32
C GLN A 365 1.45 29.69 -18.13
N PRO A 366 2.56 30.44 -18.36
CA PRO A 366 3.51 30.81 -17.30
C PRO A 366 2.94 31.72 -16.21
N ASN A 367 1.81 32.38 -16.46
CA ASN A 367 1.13 33.23 -15.48
C ASN A 367 0.40 32.44 -14.40
N HIS A 368 0.32 31.11 -14.52
CA HIS A 368 -0.23 30.21 -13.52
C HIS A 368 0.84 29.64 -12.57
N LEU A 369 2.12 29.90 -12.84
CA LEU A 369 3.20 29.47 -11.98
C LEU A 369 3.33 30.39 -10.76
N ASP A 370 3.42 29.80 -9.58
CA ASP A 370 3.68 30.46 -8.31
C ASP A 370 5.21 30.49 -8.04
N PRO A 371 5.82 31.69 -7.97
CA PRO A 371 7.24 31.84 -7.65
C PRO A 371 7.66 31.23 -6.30
N ASP A 372 6.78 31.24 -5.30
CA ASP A 372 7.09 30.75 -3.95
C ASP A 372 7.16 29.21 -3.96
N HIS A 373 6.22 28.53 -4.64
CA HIS A 373 6.26 27.08 -4.83
C HIS A 373 7.46 26.63 -5.68
N LEU A 374 7.80 27.38 -6.72
CA LEU A 374 9.00 27.13 -7.52
C LEU A 374 10.29 27.28 -6.69
N LYS A 375 10.37 28.33 -5.85
CA LYS A 375 11.53 28.55 -4.98
C LYS A 375 11.67 27.44 -3.94
N GLU A 376 10.58 27.06 -3.29
CA GLU A 376 10.58 25.96 -2.34
C GLU A 376 11.06 24.67 -3.02
N THR A 377 10.48 24.32 -4.17
CA THR A 377 10.85 23.10 -4.92
C THR A 377 12.33 23.11 -5.31
N ALA A 378 12.85 24.23 -5.81
CA ALA A 378 14.27 24.37 -6.13
C ALA A 378 15.17 24.22 -4.89
N ASP A 379 14.82 24.86 -3.78
CA ASP A 379 15.58 24.70 -2.54
C ASP A 379 15.61 23.23 -2.07
N ILE A 380 14.51 22.49 -2.23
CA ILE A 380 14.42 21.08 -1.87
C ILE A 380 15.32 20.23 -2.77
N VAL A 381 15.23 20.41 -4.08
CA VAL A 381 16.04 19.69 -5.07
C VAL A 381 17.52 19.96 -4.82
N TYR A 382 17.92 21.23 -4.71
CA TYR A 382 19.30 21.60 -4.42
C TYR A 382 19.82 20.94 -3.14
N ARG A 383 19.06 21.00 -2.03
CA ARG A 383 19.42 20.36 -0.75
C ARG A 383 19.56 18.84 -0.90
N PHE A 384 18.69 18.20 -1.67
CA PHE A 384 18.75 16.77 -1.95
C PHE A 384 20.00 16.38 -2.76
N LEU A 385 20.34 17.15 -3.80
CA LEU A 385 21.54 16.91 -4.60
C LEU A 385 22.80 17.05 -3.73
N LEU A 386 22.86 18.05 -2.84
CA LEU A 386 23.96 18.20 -1.89
C LEU A 386 24.03 17.07 -0.86
N ALA A 387 22.91 16.68 -0.27
CA ALA A 387 22.87 15.61 0.73
C ALA A 387 23.33 14.27 0.13
N THR A 388 23.04 14.05 -1.15
CA THR A 388 23.45 12.84 -1.87
C THR A 388 24.82 12.94 -2.52
N SER A 389 25.52 14.07 -2.44
CA SER A 389 26.82 14.26 -3.13
C SER A 389 27.94 13.41 -2.53
N ILE A 390 27.80 13.00 -1.26
CA ILE A 390 28.80 12.20 -0.55
C ILE A 390 28.55 10.70 -0.84
N PRO A 391 29.54 9.91 -1.30
CA PRO A 391 29.33 8.50 -1.62
C PRO A 391 28.77 7.64 -0.47
N SER A 392 29.03 8.03 0.79
CA SER A 392 28.50 7.34 1.97
C SER A 392 27.03 7.62 2.25
N SER A 393 26.42 8.61 1.61
CA SER A 393 24.98 8.89 1.76
C SER A 393 24.10 8.14 0.77
N ILE A 394 24.70 7.41 -0.19
CA ILE A 394 24.01 6.53 -1.13
C ILE A 394 24.24 5.07 -0.71
N PRO A 395 23.17 4.27 -0.51
CA PRO A 395 23.33 2.85 -0.24
C PRO A 395 24.02 2.16 -1.41
N ARG A 396 25.17 1.56 -1.16
CA ARG A 396 25.79 0.69 -2.15
C ARG A 396 25.00 -0.61 -2.21
N LYS A 397 24.55 -0.99 -3.41
CA LYS A 397 24.20 -2.37 -3.73
C LYS A 397 25.50 -3.17 -3.73
N ASP A 398 26.09 -3.36 -2.56
CA ASP A 398 27.15 -4.33 -2.41
C ASP A 398 26.50 -5.68 -2.67
N TYR A 399 26.90 -6.35 -3.75
CA TYR A 399 26.70 -7.79 -3.85
C TYR A 399 27.53 -8.39 -2.73
N ILE A 400 26.91 -8.52 -1.55
CA ILE A 400 27.54 -9.16 -0.43
C ILE A 400 27.69 -10.63 -0.87
N ASN A 401 28.87 -10.97 -1.37
CA ASN A 401 29.36 -12.34 -1.31
C ASN A 401 29.53 -12.63 0.19
N PHE A 402 28.42 -12.96 0.86
CA PHE A 402 28.37 -13.30 2.28
C PHE A 402 29.34 -14.45 2.59
N SER A 403 29.71 -15.22 1.56
CA SER A 403 30.73 -16.25 1.61
C SER A 403 31.44 -16.40 0.26
N SER A 404 32.70 -16.86 0.29
CA SER A 404 33.39 -17.41 -0.89
C SER A 404 32.82 -18.75 -1.36
N SER A 405 31.88 -19.34 -0.60
CA SER A 405 31.23 -20.61 -0.92
C SER A 405 30.03 -20.40 -1.86
N PRO A 406 30.04 -21.00 -3.07
CA PRO A 406 28.92 -20.95 -4.01
C PRO A 406 27.61 -21.51 -3.42
N THR A 407 27.71 -22.49 -2.53
CA THR A 407 26.55 -23.15 -1.89
C THR A 407 25.86 -22.23 -0.88
N ILE A 408 26.64 -21.47 -0.11
CA ILE A 408 26.09 -20.49 0.84
C ILE A 408 25.43 -19.35 0.05
N ASN A 409 26.05 -18.87 -1.03
CA ASN A 409 25.46 -17.82 -1.87
C ASN A 409 24.18 -18.31 -2.57
N LEU A 410 24.12 -19.57 -3.01
CA LEU A 410 22.89 -20.17 -3.54
C LEU A 410 21.80 -20.27 -2.49
N LEU A 411 22.13 -20.71 -1.27
CA LEU A 411 21.20 -20.80 -0.15
C LEU A 411 20.65 -19.41 0.21
N LEU A 412 21.53 -18.41 0.36
CA LEU A 412 21.15 -17.04 0.69
C LEU A 412 20.31 -16.41 -0.42
N SER A 413 20.69 -16.58 -1.69
CA SER A 413 19.88 -16.10 -2.82
C SER A 413 18.52 -16.79 -2.88
N SER A 414 18.45 -18.09 -2.57
CA SER A 414 17.18 -18.81 -2.50
C SER A 414 16.33 -18.33 -1.32
N LEU A 415 16.95 -18.06 -0.17
CA LEU A 415 16.28 -17.57 1.03
C LEU A 415 15.80 -16.14 0.83
N GLU A 416 16.59 -15.28 0.18
CA GLU A 416 16.21 -13.94 -0.24
C GLU A 416 15.04 -13.98 -1.22
N LYS A 417 15.06 -14.86 -2.23
CA LYS A 417 13.92 -15.05 -3.14
C LYS A 417 12.67 -15.54 -2.42
N ILE A 418 12.81 -16.43 -1.44
CA ILE A 418 11.71 -16.91 -0.61
C ILE A 418 11.18 -15.78 0.28
N LEU A 419 12.06 -14.98 0.89
CA LEU A 419 11.68 -13.80 1.67
C LEU A 419 10.98 -12.77 0.80
N ASN A 420 11.50 -12.47 -0.38
CA ASN A 420 10.88 -11.56 -1.34
C ASN A 420 9.58 -12.12 -1.93
N LEU A 421 9.39 -13.45 -1.95
CA LEU A 421 8.14 -14.08 -2.35
C LEU A 421 7.06 -13.92 -1.26
N PHE A 422 7.40 -14.16 0.01
CA PHE A 422 6.46 -14.08 1.14
C PHE A 422 6.30 -12.67 1.72
N PHE A 423 7.29 -11.82 1.53
CA PHE A 423 7.38 -10.45 2.00
C PHE A 423 7.82 -9.55 0.85
N ALA A 424 7.10 -9.61 -0.27
CA ALA A 424 7.35 -8.78 -1.44
C ALA A 424 7.40 -7.28 -1.12
N GLY A 425 6.72 -6.86 -0.04
CA GLY A 425 6.75 -5.49 0.46
C GLY A 425 7.94 -5.10 1.35
N ASN A 426 8.88 -6.02 1.64
CA ASN A 426 10.02 -5.71 2.51
C ASN A 426 10.93 -4.60 1.95
N GLY A 427 11.07 -4.52 0.63
CA GLY A 427 11.82 -3.44 -0.05
C GLY A 427 10.99 -2.19 -0.35
N GLN A 428 9.68 -2.21 -0.05
CA GLN A 428 8.77 -1.11 -0.37
C GLN A 428 8.90 0.02 0.65
N TYR A 429 8.75 1.24 0.17
CA TYR A 429 8.59 2.40 1.04
C TYR A 429 7.21 2.35 1.70
N LEU A 430 7.19 1.98 2.97
CA LEU A 430 5.99 1.99 3.81
C LEU A 430 6.14 3.13 4.82
N PHE A 431 5.32 4.16 4.67
CA PHE A 431 5.29 5.27 5.58
C PHE A 431 3.86 5.56 5.99
N ILE A 432 3.59 5.42 7.27
CA ILE A 432 2.30 5.78 7.87
C ILE A 432 2.58 6.85 8.92
N GLY A 433 2.44 8.11 8.52
CA GLY A 433 2.58 9.27 9.38
C GLY A 433 4.02 9.59 9.83
N PRO A 434 4.18 10.60 10.72
CA PRO A 434 5.48 11.13 11.16
C PRO A 434 6.33 10.14 11.99
N ILE A 435 5.78 8.97 12.34
CA ILE A 435 6.49 7.88 13.01
C ILE A 435 6.73 6.81 11.93
N CYS A 436 7.89 6.84 11.26
CA CYS A 436 8.19 5.89 10.18
C CYS A 436 8.15 4.45 10.69
N LEU A 437 7.06 3.71 10.50
CA LEU A 437 6.99 2.29 10.82
C LEU A 437 7.35 1.49 9.56
N GLY A 438 8.39 0.66 9.65
CA GLY A 438 8.75 -0.24 8.55
C GLY A 438 7.80 -1.42 8.40
N TYR A 439 8.03 -2.19 7.33
CA TYR A 439 7.26 -3.38 6.97
C TYR A 439 7.03 -4.33 8.16
N PHE A 440 8.10 -4.73 8.84
CA PHE A 440 8.01 -5.64 9.98
C PHE A 440 7.34 -4.99 11.20
N GLN A 441 7.52 -3.69 11.42
CA GLN A 441 6.84 -2.98 12.50
C GLN A 441 5.32 -2.96 12.26
N LEU A 442 4.86 -2.77 11.02
CA LEU A 442 3.44 -2.80 10.67
C LEU A 442 2.82 -4.20 10.85
N ILE A 443 3.54 -5.26 10.47
CA ILE A 443 3.14 -6.64 10.77
C ILE A 443 3.04 -6.83 12.28
N LEU A 444 4.05 -6.39 13.04
CA LEU A 444 4.08 -6.55 14.49
C LEU A 444 2.91 -5.82 15.16
N VAL A 445 2.60 -4.58 14.75
CA VAL A 445 1.45 -3.84 15.30
C VAL A 445 0.15 -4.53 14.91
N SER A 446 -0.02 -4.97 13.66
CA SER A 446 -1.23 -5.68 13.21
C SER A 446 -1.48 -6.95 14.02
N LEU A 447 -0.46 -7.80 14.14
CA LEU A 447 -0.53 -9.03 14.93
C LEU A 447 -0.77 -8.74 16.41
N PHE A 448 -0.16 -7.68 16.94
CA PHE A 448 -0.39 -7.23 18.30
C PHE A 448 -1.86 -6.86 18.54
N LEU A 449 -2.46 -6.05 17.67
CA LEU A 449 -3.87 -5.64 17.77
C LEU A 449 -4.81 -6.85 17.66
N LEU A 450 -4.56 -7.77 16.73
CA LEU A 450 -5.35 -9.00 16.56
C LEU A 450 -5.24 -9.92 17.78
N LEU A 451 -4.05 -10.09 18.33
CA LEU A 451 -3.84 -10.87 19.57
C LEU A 451 -4.49 -10.21 20.77
N PHE A 452 -4.45 -8.88 20.86
CA PHE A 452 -5.16 -8.14 21.89
C PHE A 452 -6.66 -8.42 21.82
N ILE A 453 -7.27 -8.36 20.63
CA ILE A 453 -8.69 -8.70 20.42
C ILE A 453 -8.96 -10.17 20.82
N TYR A 454 -8.06 -11.09 20.44
CA TYR A 454 -8.19 -12.51 20.79
C TYR A 454 -8.21 -12.75 22.31
N PHE A 455 -7.29 -12.14 23.06
CA PHE A 455 -7.20 -12.35 24.50
C PHE A 455 -8.26 -11.61 25.30
N THR A 456 -8.65 -10.40 24.88
CA THR A 456 -9.61 -9.57 25.61
C THR A 456 -11.05 -9.89 25.25
N THR A 457 -11.35 -10.02 23.96
CA THR A 457 -12.74 -9.94 23.49
C THR A 457 -13.25 -11.29 22.98
N PHE A 458 -12.44 -12.05 22.23
CA PHE A 458 -12.84 -13.38 21.78
C PHE A 458 -13.15 -14.33 22.94
N LYS A 459 -12.35 -14.30 24.02
CA LYS A 459 -12.61 -15.15 25.20
C LYS A 459 -13.96 -14.83 25.85
N ASN A 460 -14.23 -13.55 26.09
CA ASN A 460 -15.51 -13.10 26.65
C ASN A 460 -16.70 -13.48 25.78
N TYR A 461 -16.57 -13.33 24.46
CA TYR A 461 -17.61 -13.71 23.52
C TYR A 461 -17.81 -15.23 23.46
N ARG A 462 -16.75 -16.03 23.48
CA ARG A 462 -16.83 -17.49 23.55
C ARG A 462 -17.58 -17.94 24.80
N GLU A 463 -17.26 -17.38 25.96
CA GLU A 463 -17.94 -17.67 27.22
C GLU A 463 -19.42 -17.31 27.16
N LEU A 464 -19.76 -16.10 26.66
CA LEU A 464 -21.14 -15.67 26.47
C LEU A 464 -21.92 -16.63 25.56
N VAL A 465 -21.34 -17.02 24.42
CA VAL A 465 -21.98 -17.94 23.47
C VAL A 465 -22.20 -19.31 24.10
N LEU A 466 -21.22 -19.85 24.84
CA LEU A 466 -21.37 -21.14 25.53
C LEU A 466 -22.44 -21.08 26.63
N GLN A 467 -22.50 -19.99 27.39
CA GLN A 467 -23.55 -19.77 28.39
C GLN A 467 -24.93 -19.69 27.74
N TYR A 468 -25.06 -18.87 26.69
CA TYR A 468 -26.29 -18.73 25.92
C TYR A 468 -26.78 -20.07 25.34
N GLU A 469 -25.89 -20.85 24.73
CA GLU A 469 -26.22 -22.18 24.20
C GLU A 469 -26.69 -23.13 25.31
N LYS A 470 -26.03 -23.12 26.47
CA LYS A 470 -26.42 -23.94 27.63
C LYS A 470 -27.83 -23.55 28.12
N CYS A 471 -28.11 -22.27 28.30
CA CYS A 471 -29.42 -21.77 28.71
C CYS A 471 -30.51 -22.10 27.68
N LYS A 472 -30.23 -21.89 26.39
CA LYS A 472 -31.16 -22.21 25.30
C LYS A 472 -31.46 -23.71 25.21
N TYR A 473 -30.45 -24.55 25.40
CA TYR A 473 -30.62 -26.01 25.46
C TYR A 473 -31.47 -26.42 26.67
N GLN A 474 -31.21 -25.86 27.85
CA GLN A 474 -32.02 -26.10 29.05
C GLN A 474 -33.47 -25.64 28.88
N SER A 475 -33.69 -24.46 28.31
CA SER A 475 -35.03 -23.94 28.00
C SER A 475 -35.78 -24.87 27.03
N ARG A 476 -35.14 -25.31 25.94
CA ARG A 476 -35.71 -26.30 25.01
C ARG A 476 -36.02 -27.63 25.69
N LYS A 477 -35.13 -28.11 26.56
CA LYS A 477 -35.35 -29.34 27.35
C LYS A 477 -36.51 -29.19 28.33
N ARG A 478 -36.68 -28.02 28.97
CA ARG A 478 -37.82 -27.71 29.84
C ARG A 478 -39.12 -27.68 29.04
N ILE A 479 -39.15 -26.99 27.90
CA ILE A 479 -40.31 -26.96 27.00
C ILE A 479 -40.67 -28.37 26.51
N TYR A 480 -39.68 -29.18 26.14
CA TYR A 480 -39.91 -30.57 25.74
C TYR A 480 -40.49 -31.41 26.87
N ARG A 481 -40.00 -31.23 28.11
CA ARG A 481 -40.56 -31.91 29.30
C ARG A 481 -41.97 -31.45 29.63
N LEU A 482 -42.26 -30.15 29.55
CA LEU A 482 -43.61 -29.60 29.76
C LEU A 482 -44.57 -30.08 28.68
N LYS A 483 -44.13 -30.12 27.42
CA LYS A 483 -44.93 -30.67 26.32
C LYS A 483 -45.18 -32.16 26.51
N LYS A 484 -44.18 -32.92 26.97
CA LYS A 484 -44.35 -34.34 27.32
C LYS A 484 -45.31 -34.53 28.49
N HIS A 485 -45.23 -33.70 29.53
CA HIS A 485 -46.11 -33.77 30.70
C HIS A 485 -47.55 -33.38 30.38
N ASN A 486 -47.77 -32.37 29.52
CA ASN A 486 -49.11 -32.02 29.07
C ASN A 486 -49.73 -33.12 28.20
N ILE A 487 -48.94 -33.77 27.34
CA ILE A 487 -49.40 -34.94 26.56
C ILE A 487 -49.71 -36.13 27.48
N GLN A 488 -48.99 -36.28 28.60
CA GLN A 488 -49.27 -37.33 29.59
C GLN A 488 -50.52 -37.03 30.42
N ASN A 489 -50.74 -35.78 30.83
CA ASN A 489 -51.95 -35.36 31.53
C ASN A 489 -53.21 -35.42 30.64
N GLU A 490 -53.12 -35.07 29.34
CA GLU A 490 -54.23 -35.25 28.38
C GLU A 490 -54.61 -36.73 28.21
N ASN A 491 -53.64 -37.64 28.33
CA ASN A 491 -53.92 -39.08 28.26
C ASN A 491 -54.52 -39.62 29.57
N ASP A 492 -54.12 -39.12 30.75
CA ASP A 492 -54.66 -39.56 32.05
C ASP A 492 -56.07 -38.98 32.35
N GLU A 493 -56.42 -37.80 31.80
CA GLU A 493 -57.81 -37.31 31.84
C GLU A 493 -58.74 -38.13 30.93
N SER A 494 -58.23 -38.71 29.83
CA SER A 494 -59.02 -39.52 28.90
C SER A 494 -59.30 -40.96 29.38
N THR A 495 -58.62 -41.44 30.42
CA THR A 495 -58.81 -42.78 31.01
C THR A 495 -59.61 -42.79 32.32
N SER A 496 -59.97 -41.63 32.88
CA SER A 496 -60.77 -41.56 34.13
C SER A 496 -62.29 -41.56 33.93
N GLU A 497 -62.78 -41.41 32.69
CA GLU A 497 -64.23 -41.40 32.38
C GLU A 497 -64.81 -42.74 31.89
N ARG A 498 -64.06 -43.85 31.93
CA ARG A 498 -64.54 -45.10 31.34
C ARG A 498 -64.10 -46.36 32.06
N GLU A 499 -64.65 -46.62 33.25
CA GLU A 499 -64.81 -47.99 33.76
C GLU A 499 -65.82 -48.09 34.93
N ASP A 500 -67.08 -47.79 34.63
CA ASP A 500 -68.22 -48.41 35.30
C ASP A 500 -68.92 -49.32 34.28
N LYS A 501 -68.63 -50.63 34.32
CA LYS A 501 -69.58 -51.76 34.07
C LYS A 501 -68.89 -53.11 33.79
N HIS A 502 -69.33 -54.09 34.58
CA HIS A 502 -69.51 -55.52 34.28
C HIS A 502 -68.32 -56.51 34.24
N HIS A 503 -68.18 -57.22 35.37
CA HIS A 503 -68.47 -58.67 35.56
C HIS A 503 -67.73 -59.78 34.78
N SER A 504 -66.89 -60.51 35.55
CA SER A 504 -66.91 -61.96 35.86
C SER A 504 -66.20 -63.05 35.01
N SER A 505 -65.44 -63.88 35.76
CA SER A 505 -65.05 -65.32 35.58
C SER A 505 -64.01 -65.63 34.49
N GLU A 506 -62.95 -66.42 34.64
CA GLU A 506 -62.55 -67.59 35.47
C GLU A 506 -61.00 -67.56 35.62
N LEU A 507 -60.42 -67.71 36.83
CA LEU A 507 -59.92 -68.93 37.51
C LEU A 507 -58.55 -69.49 37.05
N LEU A 508 -57.67 -69.59 38.06
CA LEU A 508 -56.48 -70.45 38.25
C LEU A 508 -55.20 -70.09 37.46
N SER A 509 -53.97 -70.21 37.97
CA SER A 509 -53.32 -70.22 39.29
C SER A 509 -51.88 -70.68 39.02
N SER A 510 -50.86 -69.96 39.48
CA SER A 510 -49.67 -70.55 40.14
C SER A 510 -48.53 -69.53 40.27
N SER A 511 -48.27 -69.22 41.54
CA SER A 511 -47.02 -68.79 42.18
C SER A 511 -45.71 -69.23 41.51
N SER A 512 -44.66 -68.39 41.54
CA SER A 512 -43.68 -68.36 42.65
C SER A 512 -42.34 -67.70 42.25
N SER A 513 -42.01 -66.62 42.97
CA SER A 513 -40.73 -66.30 43.64
C SER A 513 -39.37 -66.29 42.89
N SER A 514 -38.66 -65.16 43.14
CA SER A 514 -37.22 -65.02 43.48
C SER A 514 -36.17 -65.38 42.42
N SER A 515 -35.02 -64.74 42.28
CA SER A 515 -34.36 -63.61 42.94
C SER A 515 -33.03 -63.33 42.20
N SER A 516 -32.53 -62.10 42.34
CA SER A 516 -31.12 -61.70 42.49
C SER A 516 -30.07 -62.02 41.39
N SER A 517 -29.51 -60.92 40.86
CA SER A 517 -28.08 -60.59 40.71
C SER A 517 -27.08 -61.64 40.20
N SER A 518 -26.34 -61.31 39.14
CA SER A 518 -24.96 -60.78 39.26
C SER A 518 -24.21 -60.78 37.92
N SER A 519 -23.59 -59.63 37.65
CA SER A 519 -22.27 -59.37 37.05
C SER A 519 -21.69 -60.25 35.92
N SER A 520 -21.31 -59.51 34.87
CA SER A 520 -19.98 -59.50 34.23
C SER A 520 -19.50 -60.71 33.46
N ASN A 521 -19.35 -60.50 32.14
CA ASN A 521 -18.14 -60.68 31.32
C ASN A 521 -18.57 -61.08 29.91
N ASP A 522 -17.86 -60.84 28.84
CA ASP A 522 -16.79 -59.93 28.44
C ASP A 522 -16.54 -60.31 26.96
N ASN A 523 -16.07 -59.36 26.16
CA ASN A 523 -15.43 -59.56 24.85
C ASN A 523 -16.22 -60.09 23.64
N GLY A 524 -15.99 -59.38 22.53
CA GLY A 524 -15.67 -60.02 21.26
C GLY A 524 -16.66 -59.77 20.12
N GLN A 525 -16.67 -58.56 19.56
CA GLN A 525 -17.17 -58.32 18.21
C GLN A 525 -15.98 -58.16 17.25
N SER A 526 -15.76 -59.17 16.41
CA SER A 526 -15.06 -59.04 15.14
C SER A 526 -16.04 -59.36 14.01
N SER A 527 -16.32 -58.33 13.22
CA SER A 527 -16.98 -58.25 11.92
C SER A 527 -16.38 -59.23 10.87
N PRO A 528 -16.80 -59.21 9.59
CA PRO A 528 -18.12 -59.03 8.95
C PRO A 528 -18.33 -60.11 7.84
N SER A 529 -19.28 -59.86 6.90
CA SER A 529 -19.51 -60.52 5.59
C SER A 529 -20.56 -61.64 5.64
N THR A 530 -21.45 -61.89 4.66
CA THR A 530 -21.63 -61.39 3.29
C THR A 530 -23.06 -61.72 2.84
N SER A 531 -23.61 -60.91 1.91
CA SER A 531 -24.55 -61.27 0.83
C SER A 531 -25.69 -62.28 1.07
N SER A 532 -26.94 -61.86 0.82
CA SER A 532 -27.71 -62.27 -0.36
C SER A 532 -29.13 -61.70 -0.35
N SER A 533 -29.56 -61.32 -1.54
CA SER A 533 -30.87 -60.85 -1.96
C SER A 533 -31.93 -61.96 -1.99
N ILE A 534 -33.22 -61.59 -1.91
CA ILE A 534 -34.29 -61.86 -2.92
C ILE A 534 -35.71 -61.76 -2.31
N THR A 535 -36.47 -60.79 -2.87
CA THR A 535 -37.93 -60.71 -3.17
C THR A 535 -39.01 -61.04 -2.14
N GLY A 536 -40.01 -60.14 -2.07
CA GLY A 536 -41.35 -60.44 -1.57
C GLY A 536 -42.27 -59.22 -1.57
N SER A 537 -42.93 -58.97 -2.71
CA SER A 537 -43.86 -57.88 -2.98
C SER A 537 -45.15 -57.97 -2.14
N GLY A 538 -45.71 -56.82 -1.73
CA GLY A 538 -47.03 -56.72 -1.12
C GLY A 538 -47.50 -55.27 -1.01
N SER A 539 -48.28 -54.83 -1.98
CA SER A 539 -48.86 -53.49 -2.15
C SER A 539 -49.98 -53.16 -1.16
N SER A 540 -50.02 -51.93 -0.66
CA SER A 540 -51.27 -51.17 -0.54
C SER A 540 -50.97 -49.67 -0.49
N ILE A 541 -51.34 -49.00 -1.58
CA ILE A 541 -51.39 -47.55 -1.76
C ILE A 541 -52.71 -47.04 -1.16
N THR A 542 -52.62 -46.01 -0.33
CA THR A 542 -53.69 -45.01 -0.15
C THR A 542 -53.06 -43.62 -0.12
N THR A 543 -53.07 -43.00 -1.30
CA THR A 543 -53.19 -41.56 -1.63
C THR A 543 -54.31 -40.89 -0.78
N SER A 544 -54.31 -39.63 -0.31
CA SER A 544 -53.61 -38.34 -0.53
C SER A 544 -54.12 -37.35 0.57
N PRO A 545 -54.01 -36.00 0.48
CA PRO A 545 -52.87 -35.09 0.23
C PRO A 545 -52.76 -33.95 1.30
N SER A 546 -51.61 -33.29 1.42
CA SER A 546 -51.50 -31.82 1.19
C SER A 546 -50.10 -31.30 1.51
N LEU A 547 -49.47 -30.74 0.48
CA LEU A 547 -48.24 -29.97 0.47
C LEU A 547 -48.30 -28.72 1.36
N ALA A 548 -47.15 -28.34 1.94
CA ALA A 548 -46.63 -26.98 1.78
C ALA A 548 -45.11 -26.92 2.02
N ASN A 549 -44.37 -26.90 0.90
CA ASN A 549 -43.16 -26.11 0.65
C ASN A 549 -42.03 -26.10 1.69
N ASN A 550 -41.11 -27.05 1.55
CA ASN A 550 -39.70 -26.84 1.86
C ASN A 550 -39.05 -25.99 0.76
N THR A 551 -39.09 -24.67 0.92
CA THR A 551 -38.12 -23.78 0.28
C THR A 551 -36.77 -24.04 0.95
N PRO A 552 -35.69 -24.40 0.23
CA PRO A 552 -34.37 -24.46 0.84
C PRO A 552 -33.90 -23.02 1.06
N THR A 553 -34.32 -22.41 2.16
CA THR A 553 -33.75 -21.14 2.58
C THR A 553 -32.26 -21.34 2.83
N PHE A 554 -31.44 -20.59 2.10
CA PHE A 554 -30.02 -20.29 2.30
C PHE A 554 -29.64 -19.84 3.74
N LYS A 555 -30.57 -19.88 4.70
CA LYS A 555 -30.35 -19.67 6.13
C LYS A 555 -29.61 -20.83 6.81
N SER A 556 -29.52 -22.02 6.19
CA SER A 556 -28.96 -23.20 6.86
C SER A 556 -27.42 -23.23 6.96
N PHE A 557 -26.67 -22.47 6.15
CA PHE A 557 -25.20 -22.53 6.19
C PHE A 557 -24.60 -21.79 7.41
N PHE A 558 -25.27 -20.74 7.89
CA PHE A 558 -24.81 -19.96 9.05
C PHE A 558 -25.38 -20.45 10.41
N VAL A 559 -26.36 -21.35 10.42
CA VAL A 559 -27.03 -21.79 11.66
C VAL A 559 -26.24 -22.88 12.43
N SER A 560 -25.24 -23.51 11.80
CA SER A 560 -24.42 -24.57 12.43
C SER A 560 -23.01 -24.15 12.83
N ILE A 561 -22.56 -22.93 12.49
CA ILE A 561 -21.24 -22.45 12.91
C ILE A 561 -21.40 -21.61 14.17
N ARG A 562 -20.91 -22.12 15.31
CA ARG A 562 -20.87 -21.38 16.58
C ARG A 562 -20.22 -20.01 16.35
N GLY A 563 -20.90 -18.91 16.68
CA GLY A 563 -20.46 -17.54 16.35
C GLY A 563 -19.02 -17.18 16.77
N HIS A 564 -18.52 -17.76 17.87
CA HIS A 564 -17.11 -17.58 18.27
C HIS A 564 -16.12 -18.22 17.28
N ARG A 565 -16.46 -19.34 16.62
CA ARG A 565 -15.59 -19.95 15.60
C ARG A 565 -15.42 -19.03 14.38
N ILE A 566 -16.46 -18.28 14.01
CA ILE A 566 -16.39 -17.28 12.94
C ILE A 566 -15.42 -16.16 13.34
N LEU A 567 -15.50 -15.65 14.57
CA LEU A 567 -14.56 -14.64 15.07
C LEU A 567 -13.11 -15.15 15.09
N PHE A 568 -12.88 -16.40 15.48
CA PHE A 568 -11.54 -17.00 15.43
C PHE A 568 -11.00 -17.07 14.00
N LEU A 569 -11.79 -17.60 13.06
CA LEU A 569 -11.39 -17.70 11.67
C LEU A 569 -11.18 -16.32 11.04
N HIS A 570 -12.02 -15.33 11.37
CA HIS A 570 -11.86 -13.96 10.92
C HIS A 570 -10.55 -13.34 11.40
N LEU A 571 -10.21 -13.44 12.69
CA LEU A 571 -8.94 -12.93 13.22
C LEU A 571 -7.74 -13.65 12.58
N LEU A 572 -7.84 -14.97 12.36
CA LEU A 572 -6.80 -15.74 11.68
C LEU A 572 -6.64 -15.31 10.21
N THR A 573 -7.75 -15.09 9.50
CA THR A 573 -7.73 -14.59 8.12
C THR A 573 -7.08 -13.22 8.06
N MET A 574 -7.42 -12.28 8.96
CA MET A 574 -6.78 -10.97 9.00
C MET A 574 -5.29 -11.06 9.34
N ALA A 575 -4.87 -12.00 10.19
CA ALA A 575 -3.45 -12.24 10.47
C ALA A 575 -2.70 -12.74 9.24
N ILE A 576 -3.27 -13.68 8.48
CA ILE A 576 -2.67 -14.18 7.23
C ILE A 576 -2.62 -13.06 6.19
N VAL A 577 -3.71 -12.31 6.02
CA VAL A 577 -3.77 -11.18 5.10
C VAL A 577 -2.77 -10.09 5.48
N SER A 578 -2.51 -9.85 6.77
CA SER A 578 -1.47 -8.90 7.19
C SER A 578 -0.04 -9.31 6.86
N LEU A 579 0.19 -10.55 6.41
CA LEU A 579 1.50 -10.99 5.89
C LEU A 579 1.60 -10.82 4.38
N ILE A 580 0.48 -10.93 3.67
CA ILE A 580 0.38 -10.81 2.22
C ILE A 580 0.28 -9.34 1.81
N ASP A 581 -0.50 -8.57 2.57
CA ASP A 581 -0.96 -7.23 2.24
C ASP A 581 -0.88 -6.31 3.48
N THR A 582 0.36 -6.08 3.93
CA THR A 582 0.71 -5.59 5.26
C THR A 582 0.07 -4.25 5.64
N VAL A 583 0.11 -3.24 4.77
CA VAL A 583 -0.18 -1.84 5.14
C VAL A 583 -1.68 -1.55 5.24
N TYR A 584 -2.47 -2.13 4.37
CA TYR A 584 -3.91 -1.99 4.28
C TYR A 584 -4.59 -2.98 5.20
N ALA A 585 -4.02 -4.17 5.37
CA ALA A 585 -4.42 -4.99 6.50
C ALA A 585 -4.20 -4.20 7.81
N PHE A 586 -3.06 -3.54 7.99
CA PHE A 586 -2.81 -2.68 9.15
C PHE A 586 -3.85 -1.56 9.26
N GLU A 587 -4.14 -0.82 8.20
CA GLU A 587 -5.12 0.29 8.21
C GLU A 587 -6.54 -0.20 8.49
N ILE A 588 -7.00 -1.24 7.79
CA ILE A 588 -8.31 -1.85 8.01
C ILE A 588 -8.40 -2.41 9.44
N ILE A 589 -7.32 -3.01 9.96
CA ILE A 589 -7.26 -3.47 11.35
C ILE A 589 -7.35 -2.29 12.32
N ILE A 590 -6.65 -1.17 12.07
CA ILE A 590 -6.73 0.05 12.91
C ILE A 590 -8.14 0.63 12.90
N LEU A 591 -8.73 0.82 11.72
CA LEU A 591 -10.09 1.36 11.58
C LEU A 591 -11.12 0.45 12.25
N GLY A 592 -10.94 -0.87 12.16
CA GLY A 592 -11.77 -1.88 12.80
C GLY A 592 -11.48 -2.13 14.29
N PHE A 593 -10.31 -1.73 14.78
CA PHE A 593 -9.78 -2.12 16.09
C PHE A 593 -10.71 -1.71 17.22
N LEU A 594 -11.14 -0.44 17.22
CA LEU A 594 -11.97 0.09 18.30
C LEU A 594 -13.27 -0.72 18.44
N ALA A 595 -13.93 -1.02 17.33
CA ALA A 595 -15.14 -1.84 17.34
C ALA A 595 -14.88 -3.28 17.80
N LEU A 596 -13.83 -3.93 17.28
CA LEU A 596 -13.48 -5.30 17.65
C LEU A 596 -13.00 -5.44 19.11
N ALA A 597 -12.36 -4.41 19.66
CA ALA A 597 -11.94 -4.37 21.06
C ALA A 597 -13.10 -4.06 22.01
N THR A 598 -14.10 -3.31 21.57
CA THR A 598 -15.19 -2.81 22.41
C THR A 598 -16.54 -3.50 22.18
N PHE A 599 -16.66 -4.47 21.28
CA PHE A 599 -17.97 -5.06 20.97
C PHE A 599 -18.64 -5.77 22.17
N HIS A 600 -17.86 -6.13 23.20
CA HIS A 600 -18.37 -6.67 24.45
C HIS A 600 -18.97 -5.60 25.39
N CYS A 601 -18.74 -4.32 25.13
CA CYS A 601 -19.29 -3.17 25.85
C CYS A 601 -20.71 -2.86 25.36
N HIS A 602 -21.70 -3.63 25.85
CA HIS A 602 -23.12 -3.46 25.48
C HIS A 602 -23.80 -2.22 26.11
N ARG A 603 -23.24 -1.67 27.19
CA ARG A 603 -23.84 -0.52 27.88
C ARG A 603 -23.96 0.69 26.93
N PHE A 604 -25.13 1.31 26.88
CA PHE A 604 -25.44 2.45 25.99
C PHE A 604 -25.28 2.15 24.48
N ASN A 605 -25.33 0.88 24.05
CA ASN A 605 -25.16 0.47 22.66
C ASN A 605 -23.80 0.91 22.04
N ILE A 606 -22.77 1.10 22.88
CA ILE A 606 -21.43 1.51 22.43
C ILE A 606 -20.90 0.53 21.38
N ASN A 607 -21.12 -0.77 21.59
CA ASN A 607 -20.78 -1.84 20.64
C ASN A 607 -21.38 -1.66 19.22
N LEU A 608 -22.60 -1.13 19.10
CA LEU A 608 -23.24 -0.85 17.82
C LEU A 608 -22.69 0.45 17.22
N LEU A 609 -22.54 1.49 18.04
CA LEU A 609 -22.02 2.78 17.58
C LEU A 609 -20.60 2.65 17.03
N THR A 610 -19.69 2.02 17.80
CA THR A 610 -18.31 1.79 17.33
C THR A 610 -18.29 0.86 16.13
N GLY A 611 -19.14 -0.18 16.11
CA GLY A 611 -19.31 -1.06 14.96
C GLY A 611 -19.70 -0.34 13.68
N PHE A 612 -20.71 0.53 13.71
CA PHE A 612 -21.15 1.30 12.55
C PHE A 612 -20.10 2.31 12.10
N MET A 613 -19.47 3.04 13.02
CA MET A 613 -18.42 4.02 12.67
C MET A 613 -17.22 3.32 12.03
N SER A 614 -16.68 2.27 12.65
CA SER A 614 -15.57 1.50 12.08
C SER A 614 -15.92 0.91 10.72
N SER A 615 -17.11 0.31 10.56
CA SER A 615 -17.54 -0.24 9.27
C SER A 615 -17.69 0.85 8.21
N ALA A 616 -18.20 2.03 8.55
CA ALA A 616 -18.34 3.13 7.60
C ALA A 616 -16.97 3.65 7.13
N PHE A 617 -16.01 3.79 8.05
CA PHE A 617 -14.63 4.16 7.69
C PHE A 617 -13.97 3.11 6.81
N CYS A 618 -14.02 1.83 7.18
CA CYS A 618 -13.46 0.74 6.36
C CYS A 618 -14.11 0.69 4.98
N THR A 619 -15.44 0.84 4.89
CA THR A 619 -16.17 0.80 3.61
C THR A 619 -15.81 1.98 2.72
N ASN A 620 -15.71 3.19 3.29
CA ASN A 620 -15.30 4.38 2.53
C ASN A 620 -13.85 4.23 2.01
N PHE A 621 -12.97 3.68 2.85
CA PHE A 621 -11.59 3.40 2.47
C PHE A 621 -11.51 2.41 1.30
N ILE A 622 -12.22 1.29 1.41
CA ILE A 622 -12.35 0.28 0.35
C ILE A 622 -12.95 0.88 -0.93
N TYR A 623 -13.96 1.72 -0.82
CA TYR A 623 -14.60 2.35 -1.98
C TYR A 623 -13.65 3.27 -2.74
N LYS A 624 -12.85 4.09 -2.04
CA LYS A 624 -11.83 4.94 -2.66
C LYS A 624 -10.80 4.10 -3.42
N ASP A 625 -10.34 3.02 -2.82
CA ASP A 625 -9.37 2.11 -3.43
C ASP A 625 -9.92 1.42 -4.70
N ILE A 626 -11.14 0.87 -4.66
CA ILE A 626 -11.81 0.31 -5.85
C ILE A 626 -11.90 1.33 -6.98
N THR A 627 -12.26 2.57 -6.65
CA THR A 627 -12.40 3.65 -7.63
C THR A 627 -11.05 3.96 -8.30
N GLN A 628 -9.96 3.92 -7.54
CA GLN A 628 -8.60 4.12 -8.05
C GLN A 628 -8.14 2.95 -8.91
N VAL A 629 -8.33 1.70 -8.46
CA VAL A 629 -8.02 0.50 -9.25
C VAL A 629 -8.75 0.54 -10.59
N MET A 630 -10.03 0.92 -10.60
CA MET A 630 -10.79 1.03 -11.85
C MET A 630 -10.31 2.15 -12.77
N LYS A 631 -9.74 3.24 -12.22
CA LYS A 631 -9.31 4.41 -12.99
C LYS A 631 -7.88 4.31 -13.50
N PHE A 632 -6.96 3.76 -12.70
CA PHE A 632 -5.51 3.75 -12.97
C PHE A 632 -4.90 2.35 -13.09
N GLY A 633 -5.60 1.33 -12.60
CA GLY A 633 -5.14 -0.04 -12.66
C GLY A 633 -5.10 -0.52 -14.10
N ARG A 634 -3.94 -1.01 -14.53
CA ARG A 634 -3.87 -1.83 -15.75
C ARG A 634 -4.62 -3.14 -15.48
N LYS A 635 -5.27 -3.71 -16.52
CA LYS A 635 -5.75 -5.09 -16.45
C LYS A 635 -4.54 -5.98 -16.23
N GLY A 636 -4.38 -6.49 -15.01
CA GLY A 636 -3.28 -7.36 -14.64
C GLY A 636 -3.39 -8.71 -15.35
N ASN A 637 -2.39 -9.56 -15.16
CA ASN A 637 -2.59 -10.97 -15.51
C ASN A 637 -3.75 -11.53 -14.66
N GLY A 638 -4.57 -12.43 -15.22
CA GLY A 638 -5.77 -12.93 -14.53
C GLY A 638 -5.53 -13.54 -13.14
N SER A 639 -4.31 -13.97 -12.82
CA SER A 639 -3.91 -14.41 -11.48
C SER A 639 -3.76 -13.26 -10.46
N GLN A 640 -3.21 -12.11 -10.86
CA GLN A 640 -3.08 -10.93 -9.99
C GLN A 640 -4.45 -10.30 -9.73
N GLU A 641 -5.28 -10.17 -10.77
CA GLU A 641 -6.66 -9.70 -10.62
C GLU A 641 -7.47 -10.61 -9.67
N LEU A 642 -7.26 -11.93 -9.73
CA LEU A 642 -7.90 -12.86 -8.80
C LEU A 642 -7.45 -12.64 -7.35
N VAL A 643 -6.15 -12.46 -7.11
CA VAL A 643 -5.60 -12.21 -5.77
C VAL A 643 -6.17 -10.91 -5.19
N LEU A 644 -6.16 -9.82 -5.97
CA LEU A 644 -6.72 -8.54 -5.56
C LEU A 644 -8.21 -8.65 -5.22
N ASN A 645 -8.99 -9.33 -6.06
CA ASN A 645 -10.42 -9.54 -5.82
C ASN A 645 -10.69 -10.37 -4.56
N ILE A 646 -9.85 -11.36 -4.25
CA ILE A 646 -9.94 -12.15 -3.02
C ILE A 646 -9.63 -11.27 -1.81
N LEU A 647 -8.56 -10.47 -1.85
CA LEU A 647 -8.17 -9.55 -0.77
C LEU A 647 -9.29 -8.52 -0.52
N LEU A 648 -9.78 -7.88 -1.58
CA LEU A 648 -10.90 -6.94 -1.51
C LEU A 648 -12.15 -7.57 -0.89
N SER A 649 -12.49 -8.80 -1.29
CA SER A 649 -13.61 -9.54 -0.71
C SER A 649 -13.42 -9.78 0.79
N ILE A 650 -12.20 -10.10 1.23
CA ILE A 650 -11.89 -10.26 2.66
C ILE A 650 -12.10 -8.94 3.41
N TYR A 651 -11.68 -7.79 2.85
CA TYR A 651 -11.86 -6.48 3.49
C TYR A 651 -13.32 -6.03 3.57
N ILE A 652 -14.12 -6.32 2.54
CA ILE A 652 -15.57 -6.10 2.56
C ILE A 652 -16.21 -6.98 3.64
N ILE A 653 -15.87 -8.27 3.67
CA ILE A 653 -16.36 -9.20 4.70
C ILE A 653 -15.93 -8.73 6.10
N HIS A 654 -14.71 -8.23 6.27
CA HIS A 654 -14.23 -7.68 7.54
C HIS A 654 -15.10 -6.52 8.02
N SER A 655 -15.39 -5.55 7.15
CA SER A 655 -16.23 -4.39 7.46
C SER A 655 -17.62 -4.81 7.95
N ILE A 656 -18.23 -5.80 7.28
CA ILE A 656 -19.54 -6.35 7.65
C ILE A 656 -19.48 -7.12 8.98
N LEU A 657 -18.48 -7.98 9.16
CA LEU A 657 -18.36 -8.86 10.34
C LEU A 657 -18.22 -8.06 11.65
N ILE A 658 -17.52 -6.93 11.63
CA ILE A 658 -17.39 -6.04 12.80
C ILE A 658 -18.76 -5.67 13.37
N VAL A 659 -19.69 -5.25 12.52
CA VAL A 659 -21.05 -4.87 12.92
C VAL A 659 -21.83 -6.08 13.43
N ILE A 660 -21.70 -7.22 12.75
CA ILE A 660 -22.38 -8.47 13.12
C ILE A 660 -21.96 -8.93 14.51
N TYR A 661 -20.68 -8.83 14.88
CA TYR A 661 -20.22 -9.22 16.21
C TYR A 661 -20.80 -8.34 17.32
N GLY A 662 -20.83 -7.02 17.12
CA GLY A 662 -21.46 -6.09 18.05
C GLY A 662 -22.93 -6.40 18.27
N TYR A 663 -23.68 -6.61 17.17
CA TYR A 663 -25.10 -6.95 17.23
C TYR A 663 -25.37 -8.31 17.89
N ASP A 664 -24.66 -9.36 17.48
CA ASP A 664 -24.86 -10.72 18.01
C ASP A 664 -24.49 -10.82 19.50
N TYR A 665 -23.40 -10.15 19.93
CA TYR A 665 -23.05 -10.06 21.34
C TYR A 665 -24.16 -9.40 22.15
N GLY A 666 -24.65 -8.23 21.70
CA GLY A 666 -25.70 -7.49 22.38
C GLY A 666 -26.99 -8.30 22.51
N LYS A 667 -27.44 -8.90 21.40
CA LYS A 667 -28.63 -9.75 21.38
C LYS A 667 -28.54 -10.94 22.33
N LYS A 668 -27.41 -11.69 22.31
CA LYS A 668 -27.23 -12.84 23.21
C LYS A 668 -27.17 -12.43 24.68
N LYS A 669 -26.56 -11.27 24.98
CA LYS A 669 -26.49 -10.75 26.34
C LYS A 669 -27.86 -10.32 26.86
N GLU A 670 -28.66 -9.66 26.03
CA GLU A 670 -30.05 -9.30 26.35
C GLU A 670 -30.92 -10.53 26.59
N GLU A 671 -30.82 -11.55 25.73
CA GLU A 671 -31.57 -12.80 25.90
C GLU A 671 -31.16 -13.53 27.19
N LEU A 672 -29.86 -13.57 27.54
CA LEU A 672 -29.40 -14.12 28.81
C LEU A 672 -29.93 -13.34 30.03
N ASN A 673 -29.90 -12.01 29.98
CA ASN A 673 -30.44 -11.18 31.06
C ASN A 673 -31.97 -11.41 31.24
N LYS A 674 -32.72 -11.68 30.16
CA LYS A 674 -34.14 -12.08 30.23
C LYS A 674 -34.34 -13.45 30.89
N PHE A 675 -33.45 -14.41 30.64
CA PHE A 675 -33.50 -15.71 31.34
C PHE A 675 -33.20 -15.57 32.83
N ASP A 676 -32.23 -14.73 33.20
CA ASP A 676 -31.84 -14.52 34.60
C ASP A 676 -32.89 -13.74 35.40
N SER A 677 -33.63 -12.82 34.76
CA SER A 677 -34.76 -12.12 35.38
C SER A 677 -36.01 -12.99 35.51
N GLY A 678 -36.38 -13.75 34.46
CA GLY A 678 -37.52 -14.67 34.52
C GLY A 678 -37.39 -15.85 35.50
N ASN A 679 -36.17 -16.14 35.97
CA ASN A 679 -35.90 -17.12 37.02
C ASN A 679 -35.88 -16.53 38.45
N LYS A 680 -35.98 -15.20 38.61
CA LYS A 680 -36.08 -14.55 39.93
C LYS A 680 -37.52 -14.30 40.37
N ASP A 681 -38.46 -14.33 39.43
CA ASP A 681 -39.89 -14.12 39.66
C ASP A 681 -40.70 -15.44 39.72
N ASN A 682 -40.01 -16.59 39.77
CA ASN A 682 -40.54 -17.92 40.13
C ASN A 682 -39.70 -18.47 41.28
#